data_AF-A0A1I8IYU1-F1
#
_entry.id   AF-A0A1I8IYU1-F1
#
_cell.length_a   1.000
_cell.length_b   1.000
_cell.length_c   1.000
_cell.angle_alpha   90.00
_cell.angle_beta   90.00
_cell.angle_gamma   90.00
#
_symmetry.space_group_name_H-M   'P 1'
#
loop_
_entity.id
_entity.type
_entity.pdbx_description
1 polymer ?
#
loop_
_entity_poly.entity_id
_entity_poly.type
_entity_poly.pdbx_seq_one_letter_code
_entity_poly.pdbx_strand_id
1 'polypeptide(L)'
;NAIPISSWFSDSSDTALLALLPVLDSLRFVNDETADRIASFELAPKQQHAVSLAKQSRSCSRSPIGRQSETGNANPNGTCSDRVDKQDAAYFDSYQCLEVHATMLADRVRTLAYRLALMRAYRLVYRRVGIDIGCGSGILTHFACEAGARVVYGLEAAAGMCSVAREFLRANGHLDSGKAVVIGCRAESLNELPCDGGRAEFLVSEWMGYCLLYENMLSSVLDARDRLLREIDDGFEVQMFPNRARLFIAGYTCGDQPDADNSSVLDEDMDSLGRLYGCNMTPIVDAIERQKRSRPSVALVEDTSHLITDSTTLFCLNLASLTKSELASGQATSGKFQLDAIQCANLDAFCLWFDVEFPGSNTRLSTSPFSEPTHWQQTLVWLPRSVPVSIDSRLSGQVCLCPNRLNCRDLDIEVTLLPVGIKDGLVESLDDIDAAAIVWRRCFSGSSRRVCLKQTFIEHSSQLANCENRADTQEGFEETGEVSLVGWVRSLRRQKKVSFIELGDGTTHKTLQIVVSPSELLPADVSADTCLRVVGRLSATDRAANGLELRASSLAVTGPADRASGLSFHHEQRPDTARQSPHLRPRLAGFQAVCRLRAALNRALRSALDERHYLEVEAPVLTSNDCEGAGETFRLADSESFFRSPVHLTVSSQLHLEALALGLSRVYCLGRAFRAEKSLTTYHLAEFSMLEAEATELDSTDALCNHVEWLLKTAVNCVISQCPEDLSKLANHEDSDSGNNLSAIENLLSKSFARLTFADAVKALMEKTSEFKVPPTMGMSDLRREHELALVQLCDNIPVFVTDFPVKSRPFYCAESSPGLSASFDLLLPGVGEVLGGSVRESDSTRLNQSIKRHQLLESSVERLHWYLELRRFGSAPHGGYG
;
A
#
# COMPACT_ATOMS: atom_id res chain seq x y z
N ASN A 1 -23.72 25.40 -44.69
CA ASN A 1 -24.45 25.27 -45.98
C ASN A 1 -23.94 24.04 -46.72
N ALA A 2 -24.48 22.86 -46.41
CA ALA A 2 -24.05 21.60 -47.02
C ALA A 2 -24.81 21.35 -48.33
N ILE A 3 -24.09 21.17 -49.43
CA ILE A 3 -24.65 20.77 -50.72
C ILE A 3 -24.87 19.24 -50.69
N PRO A 4 -26.03 18.71 -51.09
CA PRO A 4 -26.25 17.26 -51.13
C PRO A 4 -25.28 16.58 -52.11
N ILE A 5 -24.59 15.53 -51.65
CA ILE A 5 -23.62 14.74 -52.45
C ILE A 5 -24.25 14.21 -53.75
N SER A 6 -25.56 14.00 -53.78
CA SER A 6 -26.32 13.58 -54.98
C SER A 6 -26.28 14.59 -56.12
N SER A 7 -25.94 15.86 -55.85
CA SER A 7 -25.84 16.91 -56.87
C SER A 7 -24.47 16.98 -57.55
N TRP A 8 -23.50 16.16 -57.14
CA TRP A 8 -22.14 16.20 -57.66
C TRP A 8 -21.92 15.33 -58.91
N PHE A 9 -22.89 14.49 -59.31
CA PHE A 9 -22.68 13.50 -60.39
C PHE A 9 -23.92 13.25 -61.25
N SER A 10 -23.70 13.02 -62.55
CA SER A 10 -24.73 13.02 -63.60
C SER A 10 -25.05 11.65 -64.23
N ASP A 11 -24.40 10.56 -63.82
CA ASP A 11 -24.62 9.23 -64.42
C ASP A 11 -24.63 8.10 -63.39
N SER A 12 -25.61 7.20 -63.52
CA SER A 12 -26.00 6.21 -62.49
C SER A 12 -25.37 4.83 -62.64
N SER A 13 -24.48 4.61 -63.62
CA SER A 13 -23.92 3.29 -63.94
C SER A 13 -22.43 3.11 -63.62
N ASP A 14 -21.81 4.02 -62.88
CA ASP A 14 -20.37 3.93 -62.60
C ASP A 14 -20.06 2.89 -61.50
N THR A 15 -19.51 1.74 -61.89
CA THR A 15 -19.25 0.57 -61.02
C THR A 15 -18.14 0.79 -60.00
N ALA A 16 -17.35 1.87 -60.13
CA ALA A 16 -16.43 2.30 -59.08
C ALA A 16 -17.15 2.69 -57.77
N LEU A 17 -18.43 3.08 -57.84
CA LEU A 17 -19.21 3.60 -56.71
C LEU A 17 -19.74 2.51 -55.77
N LEU A 18 -20.02 1.30 -56.28
CA LEU A 18 -20.43 0.15 -55.45
C LEU A 18 -19.33 -0.33 -54.50
N ALA A 19 -18.06 -0.12 -54.87
CA ALA A 19 -16.92 -0.48 -54.04
C ALA A 19 -16.66 0.52 -52.88
N LEU A 20 -17.17 1.76 -52.98
CA LEU A 20 -17.01 2.81 -51.96
C LEU A 20 -18.17 2.88 -50.96
N LEU A 21 -19.32 2.27 -51.27
CA LEU A 21 -20.50 2.24 -50.39
C LEU A 21 -20.20 1.70 -48.97
N PRO A 22 -19.40 0.64 -48.76
CA PRO A 22 -19.04 0.18 -47.41
C PRO A 22 -18.17 1.18 -46.63
N VAL A 23 -17.37 2.00 -47.33
CA VAL A 23 -16.50 3.02 -46.74
C VAL A 23 -17.31 4.27 -46.37
N LEU A 24 -18.34 4.60 -47.15
CA LEU A 24 -19.25 5.70 -46.88
C LEU A 24 -20.29 5.35 -45.81
N ASP A 25 -20.73 4.09 -45.72
CA ASP A 25 -21.59 3.62 -44.62
C ASP A 25 -20.84 3.53 -43.29
N SER A 26 -19.54 3.25 -43.30
CA SER A 26 -18.71 3.30 -42.07
C SER A 26 -18.38 4.72 -41.59
N LEU A 27 -18.65 5.74 -42.42
CA LEU A 27 -18.58 7.17 -42.04
C LEU A 27 -19.93 7.73 -41.55
N ARG A 28 -21.04 6.97 -41.65
CA ARG A 28 -22.35 7.36 -41.12
C ARG A 28 -22.51 6.95 -39.65
N PHE A 29 -21.85 7.68 -38.75
CA PHE A 29 -22.26 7.73 -37.34
C PHE A 29 -22.13 9.17 -36.79
N VAL A 30 -22.85 10.08 -37.43
CA VAL A 30 -23.50 11.21 -36.74
C VAL A 30 -24.86 11.34 -37.40
N ASN A 31 -25.87 10.67 -36.82
CA ASN A 31 -27.26 10.96 -37.14
C ASN A 31 -27.75 11.96 -36.09
N ASP A 32 -28.46 12.99 -36.54
CA ASP A 32 -28.87 14.16 -35.76
C ASP A 32 -29.74 13.83 -34.53
N GLU A 33 -30.34 12.63 -34.45
CA GLU A 33 -31.10 12.18 -33.25
C GLU A 33 -30.24 11.97 -32.00
N THR A 34 -28.93 11.74 -32.15
CA THR A 34 -28.02 11.60 -30.99
C THR A 34 -27.48 12.96 -30.52
N ALA A 35 -27.41 13.95 -31.41
CA ALA A 35 -27.00 15.31 -31.07
C ALA A 35 -28.07 16.04 -30.24
N ASP A 36 -29.36 15.85 -30.58
CA ASP A 36 -30.48 16.44 -29.82
C ASP A 36 -30.65 15.82 -28.43
N ARG A 37 -30.27 14.55 -28.24
CA ARG A 37 -30.28 13.89 -26.90
C ARG A 37 -29.12 14.32 -26.00
N ILE A 38 -28.02 14.82 -26.58
CA ILE A 38 -26.86 15.31 -25.83
C ILE A 38 -27.00 16.80 -25.50
N ALA A 39 -27.71 17.57 -26.33
CA ALA A 39 -28.02 18.98 -26.07
C ALA A 39 -29.07 19.22 -24.95
N SER A 40 -29.79 18.18 -24.51
CA SER A 40 -30.77 18.27 -23.42
C SER A 40 -30.21 18.04 -22.00
N PHE A 41 -28.88 17.91 -21.84
CA PHE A 41 -28.21 17.82 -20.54
C PHE A 41 -27.30 19.03 -20.31
N GLU A 42 -27.87 20.24 -20.37
CA GLU A 42 -27.30 21.41 -19.72
C GLU A 42 -28.20 21.91 -18.57
N LEU A 43 -27.52 22.19 -17.46
CA LEU A 43 -27.93 22.72 -16.17
C LEU A 43 -29.20 23.59 -16.13
N ALA A 44 -30.12 23.24 -15.24
CA ALA A 44 -31.09 24.16 -14.64
C ALA A 44 -30.91 24.16 -13.10
N PRO A 45 -31.23 25.28 -12.41
CA PRO A 45 -30.36 25.86 -11.38
C PRO A 45 -30.62 25.41 -9.94
N LYS A 46 -29.61 25.65 -9.09
CA LYS A 46 -29.59 25.48 -7.63
C LYS A 46 -30.93 25.85 -6.95
N GLN A 47 -31.55 24.89 -6.27
CA GLN A 47 -32.38 25.14 -5.09
C GLN A 47 -32.11 24.10 -4.00
N GLN A 48 -31.95 24.61 -2.78
CA GLN A 48 -31.70 23.89 -1.54
C GLN A 48 -32.91 23.04 -1.14
N HIS A 49 -32.71 21.76 -0.78
CA HIS A 49 -33.19 21.16 0.48
C HIS A 49 -32.93 19.63 0.58
N ALA A 50 -32.34 19.26 1.72
CA ALA A 50 -32.47 18.06 2.55
C ALA A 50 -33.09 16.73 2.01
N VAL A 51 -32.29 15.66 2.17
CA VAL A 51 -32.58 14.32 2.75
C VAL A 51 -33.64 13.42 2.07
N SER A 52 -33.19 12.20 1.69
CA SER A 52 -33.73 10.87 2.07
C SER A 52 -33.91 9.83 0.94
N LEU A 53 -33.43 8.62 1.27
CA LEU A 53 -33.95 7.28 0.95
C LEU A 53 -33.61 6.59 -0.38
N ALA A 54 -32.79 5.56 -0.21
CA ALA A 54 -32.73 4.34 -1.02
C ALA A 54 -34.10 3.64 -1.17
N LYS A 55 -34.29 2.96 -2.32
CA LYS A 55 -35.01 1.67 -2.39
C LYS A 55 -34.89 1.00 -3.78
N GLN A 56 -34.65 -0.31 -3.72
CA GLN A 56 -34.91 -1.37 -4.72
C GLN A 56 -33.80 -1.75 -5.70
N SER A 57 -32.85 -2.53 -5.18
CA SER A 57 -32.19 -3.61 -5.90
C SER A 57 -33.18 -4.75 -6.20
N ARG A 58 -33.15 -5.28 -7.43
CA ARG A 58 -33.71 -6.61 -7.75
C ARG A 58 -32.59 -7.64 -7.69
N SER A 59 -32.82 -8.64 -6.88
CA SER A 59 -31.98 -9.82 -6.64
C SER A 59 -31.79 -10.67 -7.89
N CYS A 60 -30.55 -11.04 -8.22
CA CYS A 60 -30.26 -12.22 -9.03
C CYS A 60 -29.26 -13.11 -8.27
N SER A 61 -29.78 -14.23 -7.79
CA SER A 61 -29.08 -15.31 -7.10
C SER A 61 -27.99 -15.96 -7.98
N ARG A 62 -26.78 -16.16 -7.44
CA ARG A 62 -25.79 -17.10 -8.00
C ARG A 62 -25.64 -18.31 -7.07
N SER A 63 -25.83 -19.47 -7.67
CA SER A 63 -25.60 -20.83 -7.17
C SER A 63 -24.10 -21.17 -7.05
N PRO A 64 -23.72 -22.19 -6.25
CA PRO A 64 -22.33 -22.47 -5.91
C PRO A 64 -21.63 -23.29 -7.01
N ILE A 65 -20.41 -22.91 -7.39
CA ILE A 65 -19.51 -23.71 -8.23
C ILE A 65 -18.43 -24.32 -7.34
N GLY A 66 -18.32 -25.65 -7.38
CA GLY A 66 -17.44 -26.46 -6.56
C GLY A 66 -15.96 -26.25 -6.83
N ARG A 67 -15.17 -26.34 -5.75
CA ARG A 67 -13.70 -26.43 -5.80
C ARG A 67 -13.30 -27.85 -6.16
N GLN A 68 -12.49 -28.01 -7.20
CA GLN A 68 -11.52 -29.10 -7.27
C GLN A 68 -10.17 -28.55 -6.80
N SER A 69 -9.56 -29.29 -5.89
CA SER A 69 -8.28 -29.01 -5.25
C SER A 69 -7.12 -29.49 -6.13
N GLU A 70 -6.15 -28.61 -6.41
CA GLU A 70 -4.78 -29.02 -6.70
C GLU A 70 -3.87 -28.50 -5.61
N THR A 71 -3.26 -29.44 -4.89
CA THR A 71 -2.27 -29.27 -3.84
C THR A 71 -0.88 -29.16 -4.48
N GLY A 72 -0.17 -28.06 -4.23
CA GLY A 72 1.25 -27.91 -4.53
C GLY A 72 2.00 -27.32 -3.34
N ASN A 73 2.94 -28.09 -2.77
CA ASN A 73 3.85 -27.70 -1.69
C ASN A 73 4.66 -26.44 -2.08
N ALA A 74 4.65 -25.41 -1.23
CA ALA A 74 5.55 -24.26 -1.35
C ALA A 74 6.86 -24.52 -0.59
N ASN A 75 7.97 -24.40 -1.32
CA ASN A 75 9.35 -24.58 -0.87
C ASN A 75 9.86 -23.23 -0.30
N PRO A 76 10.61 -23.16 0.83
CA PRO A 76 10.86 -21.91 1.55
C PRO A 76 12.02 -21.05 1.00
N ASN A 77 12.54 -21.34 -0.20
CA ASN A 77 13.56 -20.54 -0.89
C ASN A 77 12.95 -19.85 -2.11
N GLY A 78 12.17 -18.80 -1.88
CA GLY A 78 11.54 -18.05 -2.96
C GLY A 78 12.56 -17.26 -3.77
N THR A 79 12.61 -17.51 -5.08
CA THR A 79 13.59 -16.89 -5.98
C THR A 79 13.22 -15.44 -6.31
N CYS A 80 14.02 -14.73 -7.13
CA CYS A 80 13.70 -13.40 -7.64
C CYS A 80 12.28 -13.32 -8.26
N SER A 81 11.73 -14.44 -8.75
CA SER A 81 10.33 -14.55 -9.21
C SER A 81 9.30 -14.21 -8.12
N ASP A 82 9.51 -14.65 -6.89
CA ASP A 82 8.47 -14.60 -5.84
C ASP A 82 8.27 -13.20 -5.26
N ARG A 83 9.30 -12.34 -5.34
CA ARG A 83 9.21 -10.92 -4.99
C ARG A 83 8.51 -10.11 -6.09
N VAL A 84 8.81 -10.41 -7.35
CA VAL A 84 8.12 -9.84 -8.51
C VAL A 84 6.64 -10.25 -8.50
N ASP A 85 6.32 -11.49 -8.14
CA ASP A 85 4.95 -11.98 -8.06
C ASP A 85 4.08 -11.25 -7.01
N LYS A 86 4.66 -10.85 -5.88
CA LYS A 86 3.97 -10.05 -4.85
C LYS A 86 3.80 -8.58 -5.25
N GLN A 87 4.79 -8.00 -5.95
CA GLN A 87 4.69 -6.63 -6.49
C GLN A 87 3.66 -6.56 -7.63
N ASP A 88 3.62 -7.58 -8.47
CA ASP A 88 2.64 -7.74 -9.53
C ASP A 88 1.23 -7.94 -8.98
N ALA A 89 1.05 -8.65 -7.86
CA ALA A 89 -0.25 -8.78 -7.21
C ALA A 89 -0.84 -7.42 -6.80
N ALA A 90 -0.06 -6.56 -6.13
CA ALA A 90 -0.50 -5.23 -5.75
C ALA A 90 -0.83 -4.33 -6.96
N TYR A 91 -0.07 -4.48 -8.05
CA TYR A 91 -0.35 -3.80 -9.33
C TYR A 91 -1.67 -4.29 -9.96
N PHE A 92 -1.87 -5.61 -10.08
CA PHE A 92 -3.12 -6.14 -10.65
C PHE A 92 -4.34 -5.86 -9.78
N ASP A 93 -4.17 -5.72 -8.46
CA ASP A 93 -5.25 -5.36 -7.55
C ASP A 93 -5.63 -3.87 -7.67
N SER A 94 -4.68 -2.95 -7.88
CA SER A 94 -5.00 -1.53 -8.10
C SER A 94 -5.79 -1.30 -9.39
N TYR A 95 -5.47 -2.05 -10.45
CA TYR A 95 -6.14 -2.01 -11.75
C TYR A 95 -7.45 -2.82 -11.81
N GLN A 96 -7.84 -3.53 -10.74
CA GLN A 96 -9.19 -4.09 -10.60
C GLN A 96 -10.23 -3.04 -10.18
N CYS A 97 -9.79 -1.85 -9.75
CA CYS A 97 -10.69 -0.77 -9.39
C CYS A 97 -11.34 -0.14 -10.63
N LEU A 98 -12.65 -0.28 -10.76
CA LEU A 98 -13.42 0.26 -11.90
C LEU A 98 -13.37 1.79 -12.01
N GLU A 99 -13.11 2.51 -10.92
CA GLU A 99 -12.95 3.98 -10.94
C GLU A 99 -11.70 4.43 -11.72
N VAL A 100 -10.63 3.63 -11.67
CA VAL A 100 -9.41 3.87 -12.46
C VAL A 100 -9.71 3.69 -13.95
N HIS A 101 -10.43 2.62 -14.31
CA HIS A 101 -10.90 2.41 -15.68
C HIS A 101 -11.86 3.50 -16.15
N ALA A 102 -12.76 3.98 -15.29
CA ALA A 102 -13.65 5.09 -15.62
C ALA A 102 -12.88 6.38 -15.94
N THR A 103 -11.81 6.68 -15.19
CA THR A 103 -10.92 7.83 -15.45
C THR A 103 -10.22 7.67 -16.80
N MET A 104 -9.65 6.49 -17.07
CA MET A 104 -8.97 6.20 -18.34
C MET A 104 -9.93 6.23 -19.55
N LEU A 105 -11.16 5.76 -19.38
CA LEU A 105 -12.20 5.80 -20.43
C LEU A 105 -12.75 7.21 -20.66
N ALA A 106 -12.78 8.05 -19.62
CA ALA A 106 -13.17 9.46 -19.73
C ALA A 106 -12.12 10.33 -20.45
N ASP A 107 -10.86 9.90 -20.47
CA ASP A 107 -9.80 10.49 -21.29
C ASP A 107 -10.08 10.24 -22.79
N ARG A 108 -10.71 11.25 -23.40
CA ARG A 108 -11.11 11.21 -24.81
C ARG A 108 -9.92 11.21 -25.74
N VAL A 109 -8.87 11.97 -25.44
CA VAL A 109 -7.67 12.09 -26.29
C VAL A 109 -7.00 10.72 -26.42
N ARG A 110 -6.78 10.05 -25.28
CA ARG A 110 -6.29 8.67 -25.20
C ARG A 110 -7.17 7.70 -25.99
N THR A 111 -8.44 7.62 -25.62
CA THR A 111 -9.35 6.58 -26.14
C THR A 111 -9.61 6.75 -27.63
N LEU A 112 -9.80 7.98 -28.12
CA LEU A 112 -10.01 8.26 -29.53
C LEU A 112 -8.74 8.06 -30.37
N ALA A 113 -7.55 8.34 -29.84
CA ALA A 113 -6.31 8.09 -30.57
C ALA A 113 -6.16 6.62 -30.94
N TYR A 114 -6.40 5.70 -30.00
CA TYR A 114 -6.38 4.26 -30.28
C TYR A 114 -7.47 3.84 -31.27
N ARG A 115 -8.70 4.32 -31.10
CA ARG A 115 -9.80 4.03 -32.03
C ARG A 115 -9.45 4.47 -33.45
N LEU A 116 -9.00 5.71 -33.62
CA LEU A 116 -8.62 6.27 -34.91
C LEU A 116 -7.42 5.57 -35.51
N ALA A 117 -6.43 5.18 -34.70
CA ALA A 117 -5.26 4.43 -35.14
C ALA A 117 -5.68 3.10 -35.78
N LEU A 118 -6.47 2.29 -35.07
CA LEU A 118 -6.94 0.99 -35.57
C LEU A 118 -7.84 1.13 -36.81
N MET A 119 -8.75 2.10 -36.82
CA MET A 119 -9.66 2.34 -37.93
C MET A 119 -8.94 2.85 -39.20
N ARG A 120 -7.98 3.77 -39.05
CA ARG A 120 -7.22 4.32 -40.18
C ARG A 120 -6.19 3.32 -40.73
N ALA A 121 -5.64 2.49 -39.85
CA ALA A 121 -4.75 1.40 -40.20
C ALA A 121 -5.51 0.14 -40.67
N TYR A 122 -6.67 0.29 -41.30
CA TYR A 122 -7.53 -0.81 -41.76
C TYR A 122 -6.77 -1.90 -42.54
N ARG A 123 -5.78 -1.53 -43.37
CA ARG A 123 -4.95 -2.51 -44.13
C ARG A 123 -4.12 -3.45 -43.25
N LEU A 124 -3.81 -3.00 -42.03
CA LEU A 124 -3.02 -3.73 -41.03
C LEU A 124 -3.91 -4.58 -40.11
N VAL A 125 -5.20 -4.24 -39.98
CA VAL A 125 -6.13 -4.87 -39.01
C VAL A 125 -7.17 -5.77 -39.70
N TYR A 126 -7.68 -5.39 -40.87
CA TYR A 126 -8.83 -6.03 -41.49
C TYR A 126 -8.56 -7.51 -41.84
N ARG A 127 -9.50 -8.38 -41.42
CA ARG A 127 -9.46 -9.84 -41.56
C ARG A 127 -8.20 -10.50 -40.98
N ARG A 128 -7.48 -9.80 -40.09
CA ARG A 128 -6.29 -10.31 -39.42
C ARG A 128 -6.57 -10.78 -38.00
N VAL A 129 -5.67 -11.59 -37.46
CA VAL A 129 -5.66 -11.99 -36.05
C VAL A 129 -4.96 -10.93 -35.22
N GLY A 130 -5.66 -10.39 -34.22
CA GLY A 130 -5.12 -9.42 -33.28
C GLY A 130 -4.88 -10.00 -31.90
N ILE A 131 -3.95 -9.40 -31.16
CA ILE A 131 -3.80 -9.60 -29.72
C ILE A 131 -3.81 -8.26 -29.00
N ASP A 132 -4.54 -8.17 -27.89
CA ASP A 132 -4.65 -6.99 -27.03
C ASP A 132 -4.07 -7.33 -25.64
N ILE A 133 -2.89 -6.79 -25.32
CA ILE A 133 -2.15 -7.11 -24.09
C ILE A 133 -2.55 -6.16 -22.97
N GLY A 134 -3.09 -6.71 -21.87
CA GLY A 134 -3.64 -5.91 -20.77
C GLY A 134 -4.95 -5.26 -21.17
N CYS A 135 -5.89 -6.05 -21.71
CA CYS A 135 -7.08 -5.50 -22.37
C CYS A 135 -8.04 -4.76 -21.41
N GLY A 136 -7.90 -4.95 -20.09
CA GLY A 136 -8.62 -4.19 -19.08
C GLY A 136 -10.13 -4.31 -19.23
N SER A 137 -10.78 -3.19 -19.59
CA SER A 137 -12.22 -3.14 -19.88
C SER A 137 -12.63 -3.80 -21.21
N GLY A 138 -11.67 -4.17 -22.06
CA GLY A 138 -11.90 -4.71 -23.41
C GLY A 138 -12.14 -3.66 -24.49
N ILE A 139 -11.90 -2.38 -24.21
CA ILE A 139 -12.19 -1.28 -25.14
C ILE A 139 -11.33 -1.32 -26.41
N LEU A 140 -10.03 -1.63 -26.30
CA LEU A 140 -9.14 -1.71 -27.46
C LEU A 140 -9.44 -2.95 -28.31
N THR A 141 -9.73 -4.07 -27.65
CA THR A 141 -10.29 -5.28 -28.29
C THR A 141 -11.54 -4.95 -29.11
N HIS A 142 -12.49 -4.20 -28.53
CA HIS A 142 -13.69 -3.77 -29.24
C HIS A 142 -13.37 -2.92 -30.48
N PHE A 143 -12.51 -1.91 -30.37
CA PHE A 143 -12.12 -1.08 -31.52
C PHE A 143 -11.43 -1.88 -32.63
N ALA A 144 -10.60 -2.86 -32.29
CA ALA A 144 -9.98 -3.74 -33.27
C ALA A 144 -11.02 -4.63 -33.99
N CYS A 145 -12.03 -5.13 -33.25
CA CYS A 145 -13.16 -5.82 -33.85
C CYS A 145 -14.01 -4.92 -34.76
N GLU A 146 -14.27 -3.67 -34.36
CA GLU A 146 -14.98 -2.69 -35.20
C GLU A 146 -14.19 -2.36 -36.49
N ALA A 147 -12.86 -2.26 -36.40
CA ALA A 147 -11.97 -2.07 -37.55
C ALA A 147 -11.92 -3.30 -38.50
N GLY A 148 -12.62 -4.38 -38.14
CA GLY A 148 -12.83 -5.55 -38.99
C GLY A 148 -11.75 -6.63 -38.84
N ALA A 149 -11.06 -6.69 -37.71
CA ALA A 149 -10.23 -7.85 -37.36
C ALA A 149 -11.04 -9.15 -37.45
N ARG A 150 -10.38 -10.24 -37.87
CA ARG A 150 -11.00 -11.58 -37.98
C ARG A 150 -11.33 -12.12 -36.59
N VAL A 151 -10.36 -12.04 -35.69
CA VAL A 151 -10.49 -12.39 -34.28
C VAL A 151 -9.46 -11.59 -33.48
N VAL A 152 -9.84 -11.12 -32.29
CA VAL A 152 -8.94 -10.42 -31.37
C VAL A 152 -8.89 -11.15 -30.04
N TYR A 153 -7.69 -11.51 -29.59
CA TYR A 153 -7.45 -12.14 -28.30
C TYR A 153 -7.06 -11.08 -27.28
N GLY A 154 -7.98 -10.74 -26.38
CA GLY A 154 -7.71 -9.85 -25.25
C GLY A 154 -7.15 -10.62 -24.06
N LEU A 155 -5.91 -10.32 -23.68
CA LEU A 155 -5.26 -10.90 -22.51
C LEU A 155 -5.43 -9.96 -21.32
N GLU A 156 -5.93 -10.50 -20.22
CA GLU A 156 -6.06 -9.78 -18.95
C GLU A 156 -5.67 -10.70 -17.80
N ALA A 157 -4.81 -10.24 -16.91
CA ALA A 157 -4.32 -11.06 -15.80
C ALA A 157 -5.28 -11.00 -14.59
N ALA A 158 -5.97 -9.87 -14.41
CA ALA A 158 -6.92 -9.68 -13.32
C ALA A 158 -8.25 -10.38 -13.61
N ALA A 159 -8.59 -11.37 -12.79
CA ALA A 159 -9.81 -12.17 -12.98
C ALA A 159 -11.10 -11.33 -12.93
N GLY A 160 -11.15 -10.29 -12.08
CA GLY A 160 -12.27 -9.35 -12.02
C GLY A 160 -12.48 -8.59 -13.34
N MET A 161 -11.39 -8.05 -13.89
CA MET A 161 -11.43 -7.31 -15.16
C MET A 161 -11.73 -8.21 -16.36
N CYS A 162 -11.26 -9.47 -16.36
CA CYS A 162 -11.65 -10.45 -17.36
C CYS A 162 -13.18 -10.62 -17.46
N SER A 163 -13.88 -10.61 -16.33
CA SER A 163 -15.35 -10.73 -16.32
C SER A 163 -15.99 -9.50 -16.97
N VAL A 164 -15.52 -8.31 -16.61
CA VAL A 164 -16.01 -7.03 -17.13
C VAL A 164 -15.77 -6.93 -18.64
N ALA A 165 -14.57 -7.25 -19.12
CA ALA A 165 -14.24 -7.26 -20.54
C ALA A 165 -15.14 -8.22 -21.34
N ARG A 166 -15.39 -9.43 -20.82
CA ARG A 166 -16.29 -10.39 -21.48
C ARG A 166 -17.72 -9.88 -21.54
N GLU A 167 -18.23 -9.26 -20.49
CA GLU A 167 -19.58 -8.69 -20.47
C GLU A 167 -19.69 -7.52 -21.45
N PHE A 168 -18.71 -6.61 -21.47
CA PHE A 168 -18.64 -5.50 -22.41
C PHE A 168 -18.58 -5.96 -23.88
N LEU A 169 -17.68 -6.90 -24.20
CA LEU A 169 -17.53 -7.43 -25.57
C LEU A 169 -18.75 -8.24 -26.02
N ARG A 170 -19.45 -8.90 -25.09
CA ARG A 170 -20.71 -9.59 -25.38
C ARG A 170 -21.83 -8.59 -25.66
N ALA A 171 -21.97 -7.55 -24.83
CA ALA A 171 -22.97 -6.50 -25.04
C ALA A 171 -22.85 -5.82 -26.41
N ASN A 172 -21.63 -5.77 -26.96
CA ASN A 172 -21.33 -5.25 -28.30
C ASN A 172 -21.27 -6.33 -29.40
N GLY A 173 -21.72 -7.55 -29.12
CA GLY A 173 -21.87 -8.63 -30.11
C GLY A 173 -20.57 -9.27 -30.63
N HIS A 174 -19.41 -8.94 -30.05
CA HIS A 174 -18.12 -9.46 -30.51
C HIS A 174 -17.78 -10.83 -29.93
N LEU A 175 -18.17 -11.08 -28.67
CA LEU A 175 -17.90 -12.36 -28.01
C LEU A 175 -18.75 -13.49 -28.64
N ASP A 176 -20.05 -13.26 -28.83
CA ASP A 176 -20.97 -14.28 -29.36
C ASP A 176 -20.75 -14.56 -30.85
N SER A 177 -20.22 -13.58 -31.60
CA SER A 177 -19.84 -13.77 -33.01
C SER A 177 -18.47 -14.43 -33.20
N GLY A 178 -17.75 -14.70 -32.11
CA GLY A 178 -16.39 -15.26 -32.14
C GLY A 178 -15.32 -14.28 -32.63
N LYS A 179 -15.64 -13.00 -32.77
CA LYS A 179 -14.69 -11.95 -33.20
C LYS A 179 -13.76 -11.49 -32.07
N ALA A 180 -14.13 -11.72 -30.81
CA ALA A 180 -13.29 -11.45 -29.65
C ALA A 180 -13.21 -12.67 -28.73
N VAL A 181 -12.04 -12.88 -28.11
CA VAL A 181 -11.81 -13.92 -27.10
C VAL A 181 -11.02 -13.30 -25.96
N VAL A 182 -11.52 -13.42 -24.71
CA VAL A 182 -10.82 -12.92 -23.52
C VAL A 182 -10.14 -14.06 -22.79
N ILE A 183 -8.81 -14.03 -22.73
CA ILE A 183 -7.96 -15.02 -22.08
C ILE A 183 -7.48 -14.45 -20.74
N GLY A 184 -7.84 -15.13 -19.65
CA GLY A 184 -7.47 -14.72 -18.30
C GLY A 184 -6.09 -15.25 -17.91
N CYS A 185 -5.02 -14.53 -18.24
CA CYS A 185 -3.65 -14.91 -17.90
C CYS A 185 -2.69 -13.71 -17.98
N ARG A 186 -1.51 -13.86 -17.35
CA ARG A 186 -0.39 -12.94 -17.62
C ARG A 186 0.14 -13.14 -19.04
N ALA A 187 0.70 -12.09 -19.63
CA ALA A 187 1.23 -12.13 -20.99
C ALA A 187 2.35 -13.17 -21.11
N GLU A 188 3.20 -13.24 -20.09
CA GLU A 188 4.34 -14.16 -19.95
C GLU A 188 3.92 -15.63 -19.88
N SER A 189 2.67 -15.91 -19.49
CA SER A 189 2.17 -17.28 -19.30
C SER A 189 1.61 -17.91 -20.58
N LEU A 190 1.32 -17.14 -21.62
CA LEU A 190 0.71 -17.65 -22.85
C LEU A 190 1.78 -17.91 -23.90
N ASN A 191 2.07 -19.17 -24.24
CA ASN A 191 3.11 -19.53 -25.21
C ASN A 191 2.68 -19.40 -26.67
N GLU A 192 1.42 -19.71 -26.97
CA GLU A 192 0.83 -19.64 -28.31
C GLU A 192 -0.63 -19.19 -28.23
N LEU A 193 -1.09 -18.52 -29.28
CA LEU A 193 -2.50 -18.13 -29.41
C LEU A 193 -3.32 -19.30 -29.95
N PRO A 194 -4.61 -19.42 -29.56
CA PRO A 194 -5.49 -20.47 -30.04
C PRO A 194 -6.02 -20.13 -31.45
N CYS A 195 -5.11 -19.94 -32.40
CA CYS A 195 -5.35 -19.67 -33.81
C CYS A 195 -4.37 -20.45 -34.69
N ASP A 196 -4.67 -20.59 -35.99
CA ASP A 196 -3.77 -21.23 -36.94
C ASP A 196 -2.40 -20.54 -36.95
N GLY A 197 -1.34 -21.30 -36.64
CA GLY A 197 0.03 -20.79 -36.57
C GLY A 197 0.45 -20.19 -35.23
N GLY A 198 -0.42 -20.19 -34.21
CA GLY A 198 -0.06 -19.86 -32.82
C GLY A 198 0.34 -18.41 -32.55
N ARG A 199 0.27 -17.52 -33.55
CA ARG A 199 0.73 -16.13 -33.47
C ARG A 199 -0.25 -15.14 -34.11
N ALA A 200 -0.34 -13.95 -33.54
CA ALA A 200 -1.11 -12.82 -34.04
C ALA A 200 -0.39 -12.15 -35.21
N GLU A 201 -1.14 -11.39 -35.99
CA GLU A 201 -0.63 -10.61 -37.13
C GLU A 201 -0.49 -9.12 -36.80
N PHE A 202 -1.16 -8.65 -35.74
CA PHE A 202 -0.95 -7.35 -35.13
C PHE A 202 -1.13 -7.42 -33.61
N LEU A 203 -0.45 -6.54 -32.89
CA LEU A 203 -0.55 -6.38 -31.44
C LEU A 203 -1.01 -4.97 -31.12
N VAL A 204 -2.01 -4.82 -30.25
CA VAL A 204 -2.39 -3.55 -29.63
C VAL A 204 -2.16 -3.65 -28.13
N SER A 205 -1.64 -2.59 -27.52
CA SER A 205 -1.53 -2.51 -26.06
C SER A 205 -1.37 -1.07 -25.64
N GLU A 206 -1.92 -0.75 -24.48
CA GLU A 206 -1.62 0.48 -23.77
C GLU A 206 -0.74 0.17 -22.58
N TRP A 207 0.56 0.45 -22.74
CA TRP A 207 1.58 0.15 -21.74
C TRP A 207 2.15 1.39 -21.08
N MET A 208 1.82 2.58 -21.59
CA MET A 208 2.41 3.84 -21.13
C MET A 208 1.88 4.23 -19.76
N GLY A 209 2.79 4.64 -18.88
CA GLY A 209 2.48 5.26 -17.59
C GLY A 209 2.91 6.72 -17.53
N TYR A 210 2.87 7.30 -16.33
CA TYR A 210 3.51 8.61 -16.08
C TYR A 210 4.98 8.60 -16.52
N CYS A 211 5.48 9.74 -17.01
CA CYS A 211 6.83 9.83 -17.57
C CYS A 211 7.14 8.74 -18.62
N LEU A 212 6.13 8.30 -19.37
CA LEU A 212 6.13 7.22 -20.37
C LEU A 212 6.31 5.79 -19.83
N LEU A 213 7.21 5.57 -18.87
CA LEU A 213 7.70 4.24 -18.49
C LEU A 213 7.32 3.80 -17.06
N TYR A 214 6.63 4.64 -16.31
CA TYR A 214 6.17 4.27 -14.97
C TYR A 214 5.28 3.01 -15.00
N GLU A 215 5.40 2.15 -13.98
CA GLU A 215 4.78 0.80 -13.87
C GLU A 215 5.36 -0.30 -14.76
N ASN A 216 6.33 0.02 -15.64
CA ASN A 216 7.18 -0.93 -16.37
C ASN A 216 6.42 -2.03 -17.18
N MET A 217 5.21 -1.73 -17.66
CA MET A 217 4.40 -2.67 -18.45
C MET A 217 4.99 -2.98 -19.83
N LEU A 218 5.83 -2.07 -20.37
CA LEU A 218 6.45 -2.26 -21.68
C LEU A 218 7.25 -3.57 -21.78
N SER A 219 7.90 -4.00 -20.69
CA SER A 219 8.68 -5.25 -20.69
C SER A 219 7.84 -6.49 -21.04
N SER A 220 6.63 -6.58 -20.48
CA SER A 220 5.64 -7.64 -20.77
C SER A 220 5.12 -7.56 -22.21
N VAL A 221 4.95 -6.35 -22.74
CA VAL A 221 4.50 -6.15 -24.13
C VAL A 221 5.58 -6.57 -25.13
N LEU A 222 6.86 -6.25 -24.86
CA LEU A 222 7.98 -6.70 -25.69
C LEU A 222 8.14 -8.22 -25.65
N ASP A 223 7.95 -8.84 -24.49
CA ASP A 223 7.94 -10.30 -24.35
C ASP A 223 6.83 -10.96 -25.18
N ALA A 224 5.61 -10.41 -25.11
CA ALA A 224 4.49 -10.86 -25.91
C ALA A 224 4.71 -10.64 -27.41
N ARG A 225 5.29 -9.50 -27.81
CA ARG A 225 5.69 -9.22 -29.20
C ARG A 225 6.59 -10.34 -29.74
N ASP A 226 7.67 -10.65 -29.03
CA ASP A 226 8.69 -11.60 -29.50
C ASP A 226 8.15 -13.03 -29.63
N ARG A 227 7.22 -13.42 -28.76
CA ARG A 227 6.67 -14.80 -28.73
C ARG A 227 5.40 -14.97 -29.55
N LEU A 228 4.48 -14.01 -29.45
CA LEU A 228 3.10 -14.13 -29.92
C LEU A 228 2.79 -13.33 -31.18
N LEU A 229 3.69 -12.47 -31.66
CA LEU A 229 3.49 -11.74 -32.91
C LEU A 229 4.26 -12.42 -34.06
N ARG A 230 3.61 -12.56 -35.21
CA ARG A 230 4.22 -13.18 -36.40
C ARG A 230 5.20 -12.21 -37.05
N GLU A 231 6.37 -12.71 -37.44
CA GLU A 231 7.20 -12.01 -38.43
C GLU A 231 6.52 -12.13 -39.81
N ILE A 232 6.39 -11.02 -40.52
CA ILE A 232 5.71 -10.99 -41.82
C ILE A 232 6.78 -10.91 -42.91
N ASP A 233 7.04 -12.03 -43.58
CA ASP A 233 8.02 -12.17 -44.68
C ASP A 233 7.71 -11.32 -45.94
N ASP A 234 6.57 -10.62 -45.98
CA ASP A 234 6.14 -9.80 -47.14
C ASP A 234 6.65 -8.35 -47.11
N GLY A 235 7.70 -8.03 -46.34
CA GLY A 235 8.32 -6.69 -46.31
C GLY A 235 7.55 -5.64 -45.50
N PHE A 236 6.62 -6.05 -44.63
CA PHE A 236 5.94 -5.17 -43.68
C PHE A 236 6.58 -5.28 -42.29
N GLU A 237 6.88 -4.14 -41.65
CA GLU A 237 7.38 -4.07 -40.27
C GLU A 237 6.44 -4.77 -39.27
N VAL A 238 6.98 -5.14 -38.09
CA VAL A 238 6.21 -5.66 -36.95
C VAL A 238 5.03 -4.72 -36.63
N GLN A 239 3.80 -5.24 -36.67
CA GLN A 239 2.58 -4.42 -36.60
C GLN A 239 2.11 -4.23 -35.15
N MET A 240 2.70 -3.24 -34.46
CA MET A 240 2.34 -2.89 -33.08
C MET A 240 1.61 -1.55 -33.00
N PHE A 241 0.59 -1.46 -32.14
CA PHE A 241 -0.17 -0.24 -31.87
C PHE A 241 -0.02 0.13 -30.38
N PRO A 242 0.78 1.16 -30.04
CA PRO A 242 1.64 1.99 -30.90
C PRO A 242 2.91 1.26 -31.39
N ASN A 243 3.62 1.82 -32.37
CA ASN A 243 4.92 1.28 -32.86
C ASN A 243 6.12 2.15 -32.48
N ARG A 244 5.91 3.41 -32.08
CA ARG A 244 6.98 4.34 -31.71
C ARG A 244 6.57 5.22 -30.54
N ALA A 245 7.48 5.47 -29.61
CA ALA A 245 7.30 6.40 -28.51
C ALA A 245 8.46 7.39 -28.42
N ARG A 246 8.20 8.64 -28.09
CA ARG A 246 9.20 9.71 -27.94
C ARG A 246 8.98 10.42 -26.61
N LEU A 247 10.05 10.64 -25.86
CA LEU A 247 10.02 11.46 -24.66
C LEU A 247 10.68 12.80 -24.95
N PHE A 248 10.06 13.88 -24.51
CA PHE A 248 10.53 15.25 -24.68
C PHE A 248 10.90 15.87 -23.33
N ILE A 249 11.74 16.90 -23.38
CA ILE A 249 12.16 17.69 -22.23
C ILE A 249 12.16 19.17 -22.56
N ALA A 250 11.76 20.00 -21.58
CA ALA A 250 11.99 21.44 -21.55
C ALA A 250 12.27 21.90 -20.11
N GLY A 251 12.95 23.03 -19.95
CA GLY A 251 13.12 23.69 -18.67
C GLY A 251 11.82 24.35 -18.22
N TYR A 252 11.51 24.24 -16.92
CA TYR A 252 10.28 24.72 -16.30
C TYR A 252 10.58 25.67 -15.14
N THR A 253 9.78 26.72 -15.01
CA THR A 253 9.75 27.60 -13.82
C THR A 253 8.39 27.55 -13.14
N CYS A 254 8.37 27.63 -11.82
CA CYS A 254 7.11 27.83 -11.09
C CYS A 254 6.58 29.28 -11.20
N GLY A 255 7.42 30.23 -11.66
CA GLY A 255 7.06 31.65 -11.69
C GLY A 255 6.86 32.24 -10.28
N ASP A 256 6.27 33.44 -10.22
CA ASP A 256 5.90 34.13 -8.97
C ASP A 256 4.50 33.72 -8.45
N GLN A 257 3.83 32.75 -9.08
CA GLN A 257 2.55 32.24 -8.62
C GLN A 257 2.70 30.82 -8.02
N PRO A 258 2.14 30.55 -6.83
CA PRO A 258 2.04 29.19 -6.32
C PRO A 258 1.16 28.36 -7.26
N ASP A 259 1.66 27.19 -7.68
CA ASP A 259 1.03 26.28 -8.66
C ASP A 259 -0.47 26.08 -8.39
N ALA A 260 -1.32 26.53 -9.34
CA ALA A 260 -2.78 26.54 -9.18
C ALA A 260 -3.45 25.15 -9.15
N ASP A 261 -2.72 24.08 -9.49
CA ASP A 261 -3.28 22.71 -9.56
C ASP A 261 -2.73 21.76 -8.49
N ASN A 262 -1.89 22.25 -7.59
CA ASN A 262 -1.55 21.57 -6.34
C ASN A 262 -2.23 22.23 -5.12
N SER A 263 -3.40 22.84 -5.35
CA SER A 263 -4.29 23.38 -4.32
C SER A 263 -4.92 22.25 -3.47
N SER A 264 -4.10 21.37 -2.91
CA SER A 264 -4.34 21.02 -1.52
C SER A 264 -4.31 22.32 -0.74
N VAL A 265 -5.19 22.43 0.24
CA VAL A 265 -5.53 23.60 1.08
C VAL A 265 -4.33 24.22 1.85
N LEU A 266 -3.09 23.93 1.46
CA LEU A 266 -1.84 24.21 2.17
C LEU A 266 -0.94 25.26 1.51
N ASP A 267 -1.04 25.55 0.20
CA ASP A 267 -0.05 26.42 -0.46
C ASP A 267 -0.33 27.93 -0.26
N GLU A 268 -1.59 28.35 -0.11
CA GLU A 268 -1.93 29.69 0.42
C GLU A 268 -1.53 29.85 1.91
N ASP A 269 -1.22 28.74 2.58
CA ASP A 269 -0.94 28.67 4.00
C ASP A 269 0.56 28.59 4.36
N MET A 270 1.47 28.51 3.40
CA MET A 270 2.91 28.34 3.70
C MET A 270 3.56 29.64 4.20
N ASP A 271 3.16 30.79 3.68
CA ASP A 271 3.63 32.11 4.15
C ASP A 271 3.08 32.46 5.54
N SER A 272 1.84 32.05 5.83
CA SER A 272 1.23 32.10 7.17
C SER A 272 1.84 31.07 8.11
N LEU A 273 2.18 29.87 7.63
CA LEU A 273 2.90 28.84 8.37
C LEU A 273 4.28 29.34 8.81
N GLY A 274 5.02 30.00 7.91
CA GLY A 274 6.33 30.60 8.19
C GLY A 274 6.33 31.58 9.37
N ARG A 275 5.18 32.16 9.72
CA ARG A 275 4.96 33.07 10.86
C ARG A 275 3.86 32.59 11.82
N LEU A 276 3.62 31.28 11.89
CA LEU A 276 2.55 30.73 12.70
C LEU A 276 2.82 30.94 14.20
N TYR A 277 1.82 31.42 14.93
CA TYR A 277 1.88 31.71 16.38
C TYR A 277 2.98 32.70 16.80
N GLY A 278 3.45 33.56 15.89
CA GLY A 278 4.57 34.48 16.16
C GLY A 278 5.94 33.80 16.22
N CYS A 279 6.03 32.53 15.85
CA CYS A 279 7.27 31.79 15.69
C CYS A 279 7.74 31.86 14.22
N ASN A 280 9.05 31.97 14.01
CA ASN A 280 9.64 31.84 12.69
C ASN A 280 9.75 30.34 12.34
N MET A 281 8.82 29.85 11.52
CA MET A 281 8.77 28.47 11.05
C MET A 281 9.37 28.28 9.66
N THR A 282 10.10 29.28 9.12
CA THR A 282 10.80 29.18 7.82
C THR A 282 11.60 27.87 7.68
N PRO A 283 12.33 27.38 8.70
CA PRO A 283 13.05 26.10 8.57
C PRO A 283 12.15 24.87 8.32
N ILE A 284 10.89 24.90 8.80
CA ILE A 284 9.90 23.84 8.57
C ILE A 284 9.35 23.97 7.14
N VAL A 285 9.04 25.19 6.71
CA VAL A 285 8.63 25.49 5.32
C VAL A 285 9.71 25.00 4.34
N ASP A 286 10.97 25.39 4.56
CA ASP A 286 12.12 24.95 3.77
C ASP A 286 12.29 23.42 3.76
N ALA A 287 11.96 22.74 4.87
CA ALA A 287 12.03 21.28 4.95
C ALA A 287 10.90 20.62 4.15
N ILE A 288 9.69 21.16 4.21
CA ILE A 288 8.53 20.69 3.44
C ILE A 288 8.78 20.89 1.94
N GLU A 289 9.28 22.06 1.54
CA GLU A 289 9.60 22.32 0.13
C GLU A 289 10.71 21.41 -0.40
N ARG A 290 11.78 21.20 0.38
CA ARG A 290 12.83 20.22 0.02
C ARG A 290 12.27 18.81 -0.12
N GLN A 291 11.29 18.44 0.71
CA GLN A 291 10.62 17.15 0.61
C GLN A 291 9.69 17.06 -0.62
N LYS A 292 8.94 18.12 -0.95
CA LYS A 292 8.14 18.15 -2.17
C LYS A 292 9.03 18.02 -3.42
N ARG A 293 10.18 18.72 -3.46
CA ARG A 293 11.15 18.69 -4.57
C ARG A 293 12.00 17.41 -4.63
N SER A 294 11.93 16.52 -3.63
CA SER A 294 12.72 15.28 -3.63
C SER A 294 12.09 14.14 -4.46
N ARG A 295 10.88 14.34 -5.01
CA ARG A 295 10.17 13.38 -5.86
C ARG A 295 9.72 14.06 -7.17
N PRO A 296 9.58 13.32 -8.28
CA PRO A 296 8.90 13.85 -9.45
C PRO A 296 7.43 14.12 -9.11
N SER A 297 6.85 15.16 -9.70
CA SER A 297 5.41 15.43 -9.60
C SER A 297 4.73 15.29 -10.95
N VAL A 298 3.48 14.83 -10.94
CA VAL A 298 2.60 14.87 -12.11
C VAL A 298 1.75 16.11 -11.98
N ALA A 299 1.78 16.97 -12.98
CA ALA A 299 1.02 18.20 -12.99
C ALA A 299 0.62 18.53 -14.43
N LEU A 300 -0.52 19.21 -14.56
CA LEU A 300 -0.93 19.81 -15.81
C LEU A 300 -0.23 21.17 -15.95
N VAL A 301 0.59 21.32 -16.98
CA VAL A 301 1.19 22.61 -17.34
C VAL A 301 0.24 23.33 -18.29
N GLU A 302 -0.71 24.07 -17.72
CA GLU A 302 -1.74 24.81 -18.48
C GLU A 302 -1.16 26.03 -19.19
N ASP A 303 -0.33 26.82 -18.50
CA ASP A 303 0.35 27.96 -19.10
C ASP A 303 1.75 27.60 -19.57
N THR A 304 1.88 27.46 -20.89
CA THR A 304 3.16 27.16 -21.54
C THR A 304 4.21 28.27 -21.38
N SER A 305 3.84 29.45 -20.88
CA SER A 305 4.80 30.50 -20.50
C SER A 305 5.75 30.07 -19.37
N HIS A 306 5.39 29.04 -18.60
CA HIS A 306 6.25 28.43 -17.60
C HIS A 306 7.38 27.55 -18.19
N LEU A 307 7.32 27.24 -19.50
CA LEU A 307 8.42 26.60 -20.20
C LEU A 307 9.44 27.67 -20.62
N ILE A 308 10.60 27.68 -19.96
CA ILE A 308 11.59 28.75 -20.09
C ILE A 308 12.67 28.46 -21.13
N THR A 309 12.60 27.28 -21.75
CA THR A 309 13.47 26.87 -22.85
C THR A 309 12.65 26.42 -24.05
N ASP A 310 13.32 26.23 -25.19
CA ASP A 310 12.80 25.34 -26.22
C ASP A 310 12.67 23.89 -25.71
N SER A 311 12.24 22.98 -26.57
CA SER A 311 12.09 21.56 -26.20
C SER A 311 12.85 20.68 -27.17
N THR A 312 13.35 19.55 -26.68
CA THR A 312 14.03 18.56 -27.51
C THR A 312 13.57 17.14 -27.18
N THR A 313 13.75 16.22 -28.11
CA THR A 313 13.51 14.79 -27.87
C THR A 313 14.69 14.22 -27.08
N LEU A 314 14.42 13.67 -25.90
CA LEU A 314 15.40 12.96 -25.10
C LEU A 314 15.81 11.65 -25.76
N PHE A 315 14.83 10.79 -26.05
CA PHE A 315 15.04 9.52 -26.73
C PHE A 315 13.77 9.10 -27.46
N CYS A 316 13.94 8.12 -28.36
CA CYS A 316 12.86 7.55 -29.12
C CYS A 316 12.94 6.02 -29.13
N LEU A 317 11.87 5.39 -28.68
CA LEU A 317 11.73 3.94 -28.64
C LEU A 317 11.05 3.47 -29.93
N ASN A 318 11.74 2.62 -30.70
CA ASN A 318 11.14 1.86 -31.79
C ASN A 318 10.66 0.52 -31.23
N LEU A 319 9.35 0.38 -31.02
CA LEU A 319 8.78 -0.79 -30.36
C LEU A 319 8.83 -2.05 -31.24
N ALA A 320 9.05 -1.92 -32.55
CA ALA A 320 9.25 -3.06 -33.43
C ALA A 320 10.59 -3.76 -33.19
N SER A 321 11.64 -3.01 -32.80
CA SER A 321 13.01 -3.53 -32.67
C SER A 321 13.58 -3.47 -31.26
N LEU A 322 12.98 -2.71 -30.34
CA LEU A 322 13.49 -2.53 -28.98
C LEU A 322 13.57 -3.87 -28.23
N THR A 323 14.70 -4.16 -27.61
CA THR A 323 14.85 -5.38 -26.80
C THR A 323 14.60 -5.13 -25.31
N LYS A 324 14.20 -6.18 -24.58
CA LYS A 324 14.06 -6.11 -23.11
C LYS A 324 15.36 -5.73 -22.40
N SER A 325 16.50 -6.15 -22.93
CA SER A 325 17.82 -5.84 -22.37
C SER A 325 18.15 -4.35 -22.50
N GLU A 326 17.89 -3.74 -23.66
CA GLU A 326 18.09 -2.30 -23.89
C GLU A 326 17.17 -1.43 -23.01
N LEU A 327 15.95 -1.92 -22.73
CA LEU A 327 15.02 -1.28 -21.80
C LEU A 327 15.49 -1.40 -20.34
N ALA A 328 15.84 -2.60 -19.89
CA ALA A 328 16.23 -2.86 -18.50
C ALA A 328 17.56 -2.20 -18.10
N SER A 329 18.50 -2.11 -19.04
CA SER A 329 19.81 -1.45 -18.82
C SER A 329 19.72 0.07 -18.79
N GLY A 330 18.60 0.67 -19.19
CA GLY A 330 18.46 2.11 -19.37
C GLY A 330 19.11 2.65 -20.65
N GLN A 331 19.68 1.78 -21.49
CA GLN A 331 20.41 2.17 -22.70
C GLN A 331 19.51 2.87 -23.72
N ALA A 332 18.31 2.31 -23.98
CA ALA A 332 17.34 2.90 -24.92
C ALA A 332 16.57 4.10 -24.34
N THR A 333 16.64 4.28 -23.02
CA THR A 333 15.89 5.28 -22.25
C THR A 333 16.81 6.30 -21.61
N SER A 334 18.00 6.46 -22.19
CA SER A 334 18.98 7.49 -21.89
C SER A 334 19.10 8.47 -23.06
N GLY A 335 19.05 9.76 -22.76
CA GLY A 335 19.08 10.82 -23.75
C GLY A 335 19.91 12.01 -23.31
N LYS A 336 20.75 12.55 -24.21
CA LYS A 336 21.40 13.84 -24.01
C LYS A 336 20.48 14.94 -24.52
N PHE A 337 20.45 16.06 -23.82
CA PHE A 337 19.67 17.23 -24.24
C PHE A 337 20.56 18.47 -24.37
N GLN A 338 20.14 19.35 -25.26
CA GLN A 338 20.56 20.74 -25.33
C GLN A 338 19.29 21.56 -25.47
N LEU A 339 19.14 22.55 -24.59
CA LEU A 339 17.97 23.42 -24.53
C LEU A 339 18.46 24.86 -24.52
N ASP A 340 17.90 25.69 -25.38
CA ASP A 340 18.19 27.10 -25.43
C ASP A 340 17.11 27.86 -24.65
N ALA A 341 17.54 28.69 -23.69
CA ALA A 341 16.67 29.51 -22.88
C ALA A 341 16.00 30.60 -23.73
N ILE A 342 14.67 30.62 -23.73
CA ILE A 342 13.87 31.58 -24.52
C ILE A 342 13.44 32.80 -23.70
N GLN A 343 13.69 32.79 -22.40
CA GLN A 343 13.43 33.90 -21.47
C GLN A 343 14.34 33.83 -20.24
N CYS A 344 14.45 34.95 -19.52
CA CYS A 344 15.16 35.01 -18.23
C CYS A 344 14.24 34.54 -17.10
N ALA A 345 14.59 33.46 -16.42
CA ALA A 345 13.80 32.89 -15.33
C ALA A 345 14.65 31.95 -14.45
N ASN A 346 14.09 31.51 -13.32
CA ASN A 346 14.68 30.45 -12.52
C ASN A 346 14.25 29.09 -13.09
N LEU A 347 15.22 28.23 -13.40
CA LEU A 347 14.99 26.83 -13.71
C LEU A 347 14.72 26.07 -12.41
N ASP A 348 13.46 25.69 -12.19
CA ASP A 348 13.00 25.00 -10.99
C ASP A 348 12.87 23.48 -11.20
N ALA A 349 12.46 23.08 -12.41
CA ALA A 349 12.29 21.69 -12.79
C ALA A 349 12.57 21.47 -14.28
N PHE A 350 12.68 20.20 -14.69
CA PHE A 350 12.50 19.80 -16.08
C PHE A 350 11.09 19.24 -16.28
N CYS A 351 10.36 19.78 -17.27
CA CYS A 351 9.08 19.26 -17.70
C CYS A 351 9.29 18.17 -18.76
N LEU A 352 8.75 16.98 -18.51
CA LEU A 352 8.79 15.83 -19.40
C LEU A 352 7.38 15.47 -19.87
N TRP A 353 7.25 15.19 -21.16
CA TRP A 353 6.03 14.66 -21.78
C TRP A 353 6.39 13.68 -22.90
N PHE A 354 5.41 12.91 -23.36
CA PHE A 354 5.65 11.93 -24.40
C PHE A 354 4.63 12.00 -25.53
N ASP A 355 5.04 11.42 -26.65
CA ASP A 355 4.17 11.17 -27.76
C ASP A 355 4.35 9.74 -28.25
N VAL A 356 3.23 9.11 -28.60
CA VAL A 356 3.23 7.80 -29.25
C VAL A 356 2.61 7.89 -30.64
N GLU A 357 3.21 7.16 -31.58
CA GLU A 357 2.81 7.10 -32.98
C GLU A 357 2.32 5.69 -33.30
N PHE A 358 1.35 5.59 -34.21
CA PHE A 358 0.72 4.34 -34.58
C PHE A 358 1.02 4.00 -36.06
N PRO A 359 1.29 2.72 -36.39
CA PRO A 359 1.68 2.32 -37.74
C PRO A 359 0.54 2.51 -38.74
N GLY A 360 0.89 2.82 -39.99
CA GLY A 360 -0.07 2.95 -41.09
C GLY A 360 -1.11 4.07 -40.91
N SER A 361 -0.92 4.95 -39.92
CA SER A 361 -1.79 6.07 -39.62
C SER A 361 -0.96 7.31 -39.32
N ASN A 362 -1.46 8.51 -39.66
CA ASN A 362 -0.91 9.77 -39.16
C ASN A 362 -1.48 10.12 -37.77
N THR A 363 -1.92 9.12 -37.01
CA THR A 363 -2.50 9.32 -35.68
C THR A 363 -1.38 9.35 -34.65
N ARG A 364 -1.44 10.32 -33.74
CA ARG A 364 -0.49 10.54 -32.65
C ARG A 364 -1.28 10.77 -31.37
N LEU A 365 -0.83 10.17 -30.28
CA LEU A 365 -1.30 10.47 -28.93
C LEU A 365 -0.18 11.25 -28.23
N SER A 366 -0.47 12.46 -27.77
CA SER A 366 0.49 13.37 -27.16
C SER A 366 0.05 13.74 -25.76
N THR A 367 0.99 13.76 -24.82
CA THR A 367 0.81 14.38 -23.50
C THR A 367 1.47 15.75 -23.44
N SER A 368 1.76 16.36 -24.58
CA SER A 368 2.44 17.65 -24.66
C SER A 368 1.63 18.76 -23.97
N PRO A 369 2.29 19.70 -23.27
CA PRO A 369 1.62 20.89 -22.74
C PRO A 369 1.01 21.78 -23.83
N PHE A 370 1.38 21.58 -25.11
CA PHE A 370 0.81 22.27 -26.26
C PHE A 370 -0.42 21.55 -26.87
N SER A 371 -0.86 20.44 -26.28
CA SER A 371 -1.95 19.59 -26.78
C SER A 371 -3.10 19.50 -25.77
N GLU A 372 -4.22 18.91 -26.19
CA GLU A 372 -5.33 18.66 -25.26
C GLU A 372 -4.87 17.79 -24.08
N PRO A 373 -5.31 18.08 -22.84
CA PRO A 373 -4.90 17.34 -21.66
C PRO A 373 -5.28 15.85 -21.71
N THR A 374 -4.37 15.02 -21.20
CA THR A 374 -4.60 13.59 -20.92
C THR A 374 -4.50 13.36 -19.42
N HIS A 375 -5.01 12.23 -18.93
CA HIS A 375 -4.90 11.88 -17.52
C HIS A 375 -3.44 11.64 -17.05
N TRP A 376 -2.52 11.36 -17.98
CA TRP A 376 -1.08 11.22 -17.68
C TRP A 376 -0.40 12.57 -17.39
N GLN A 377 -0.95 13.68 -17.91
CA GLN A 377 -0.41 15.03 -17.77
C GLN A 377 1.09 15.10 -18.12
N GLN A 378 1.83 16.03 -17.51
CA GLN A 378 3.29 16.16 -17.64
C GLN A 378 3.99 15.75 -16.34
N THR A 379 5.26 15.34 -16.43
CA THR A 379 6.09 15.00 -15.27
C THR A 379 7.12 16.10 -15.03
N LEU A 380 7.08 16.72 -13.85
CA LEU A 380 8.06 17.71 -13.41
C LEU A 380 9.15 17.02 -12.57
N VAL A 381 10.40 17.16 -13.01
CA VAL A 381 11.59 16.64 -12.33
C VAL A 381 12.32 17.81 -11.69
N TRP A 382 12.04 18.04 -10.41
CA TRP A 382 12.54 19.20 -9.65
C TRP A 382 14.06 19.17 -9.44
N LEU A 383 14.70 20.32 -9.67
CA LEU A 383 16.11 20.52 -9.33
C LEU A 383 16.29 20.56 -7.81
N PRO A 384 17.44 20.11 -7.27
CA PRO A 384 17.76 20.26 -5.86
C PRO A 384 17.77 21.71 -5.37
N ARG A 385 18.12 22.64 -6.28
CA ARG A 385 18.08 24.10 -6.08
C ARG A 385 17.74 24.76 -7.41
N SER A 386 16.93 25.81 -7.37
CA SER A 386 16.60 26.60 -8.55
C SER A 386 17.86 27.26 -9.12
N VAL A 387 18.00 27.26 -10.45
CA VAL A 387 19.17 27.82 -11.15
C VAL A 387 18.72 29.01 -11.97
N PRO A 388 19.28 30.23 -11.78
CA PRO A 388 18.94 31.36 -12.62
C PRO A 388 19.47 31.15 -14.03
N VAL A 389 18.61 31.34 -15.03
CA VAL A 389 18.95 31.19 -16.44
C VAL A 389 18.61 32.49 -17.16
N SER A 390 19.55 33.00 -17.95
CA SER A 390 19.33 34.17 -18.81
C SER A 390 18.87 33.72 -20.20
N ILE A 391 18.10 34.56 -20.88
CA ILE A 391 17.79 34.37 -22.30
C ILE A 391 19.08 34.10 -23.10
N ASP A 392 18.99 33.23 -24.11
CA ASP A 392 20.12 32.78 -24.94
C ASP A 392 21.20 31.95 -24.21
N SER A 393 20.98 31.60 -22.94
CA SER A 393 21.79 30.59 -22.27
C SER A 393 21.47 29.20 -22.81
N ARG A 394 22.49 28.36 -22.92
CA ARG A 394 22.38 26.96 -23.33
C ARG A 394 22.51 26.05 -22.13
N LEU A 395 21.45 25.32 -21.83
CA LEU A 395 21.45 24.20 -20.90
C LEU A 395 21.83 22.92 -21.64
N SER A 396 22.68 22.11 -21.04
CA SER A 396 23.03 20.81 -21.62
C SER A 396 23.15 19.75 -20.55
N GLY A 397 22.83 18.52 -20.88
CA GLY A 397 22.79 17.46 -19.88
C GLY A 397 22.40 16.11 -20.44
N GLN A 398 22.11 15.19 -19.52
CA GLN A 398 21.66 13.85 -19.81
C GLN A 398 20.57 13.43 -18.83
N VAL A 399 19.57 12.72 -19.33
CA VAL A 399 18.57 12.02 -18.51
C VAL A 399 18.69 10.52 -18.77
N CYS A 400 18.60 9.72 -17.72
CA CYS A 400 18.48 8.26 -17.81
C CYS A 400 17.24 7.84 -17.01
N LEU A 401 16.37 7.05 -17.65
CA LEU A 401 15.21 6.42 -17.02
C LEU A 401 15.46 4.92 -16.92
N CYS A 402 15.35 4.33 -15.73
CA CYS A 402 15.48 2.89 -15.56
C CYS A 402 14.49 2.34 -14.51
N PRO A 403 14.05 1.08 -14.64
CA PRO A 403 13.28 0.44 -13.59
C PRO A 403 14.06 0.44 -12.28
N ASN A 404 13.41 0.76 -11.17
CA ASN A 404 14.06 0.76 -9.86
C ASN A 404 14.48 -0.66 -9.49
N ARG A 405 15.69 -0.79 -8.94
CA ARG A 405 16.31 -2.10 -8.63
C ARG A 405 15.64 -2.84 -7.47
N LEU A 406 14.95 -2.13 -6.57
CA LEU A 406 14.26 -2.70 -5.41
C LEU A 406 12.79 -3.00 -5.72
N ASN A 407 12.14 -2.14 -6.51
CA ASN A 407 10.78 -2.31 -6.99
C ASN A 407 10.72 -2.06 -8.49
N CYS A 408 10.62 -3.12 -9.30
CA CYS A 408 10.68 -3.02 -10.76
C CYS A 408 9.50 -2.25 -11.38
N ARG A 409 8.45 -1.94 -10.60
CA ARG A 409 7.31 -1.10 -10.99
C ARG A 409 7.56 0.40 -10.75
N ASP A 410 8.53 0.77 -9.92
CA ASP A 410 8.95 2.16 -9.72
C ASP A 410 9.96 2.57 -10.80
N LEU A 411 10.03 3.88 -11.09
CA LEU A 411 10.91 4.44 -12.12
C LEU A 411 11.98 5.33 -11.49
N ASP A 412 13.25 4.98 -11.68
CA ASP A 412 14.38 5.83 -11.31
C ASP A 412 14.69 6.78 -12.47
N ILE A 413 14.77 8.07 -12.14
CA ILE A 413 15.08 9.19 -13.03
C ILE A 413 16.40 9.80 -12.56
N GLU A 414 17.48 9.58 -13.32
CA GLU A 414 18.76 10.26 -13.11
C GLU A 414 18.89 11.42 -14.09
N VAL A 415 19.15 12.62 -13.57
CA VAL A 415 19.42 13.81 -14.37
C VAL A 415 20.82 14.31 -14.06
N THR A 416 21.58 14.55 -15.13
CA THR A 416 22.88 15.21 -15.10
C THR A 416 22.76 16.53 -15.84
N LEU A 417 22.90 17.65 -15.15
CA LEU A 417 22.96 18.99 -15.73
C LEU A 417 24.42 19.46 -15.78
N LEU A 418 24.90 19.78 -16.96
CA LEU A 418 26.23 20.37 -17.16
C LEU A 418 26.19 21.88 -16.86
N PRO A 419 27.34 22.51 -16.58
CA PRO A 419 27.42 23.96 -16.38
C PRO A 419 26.77 24.74 -17.54
N VAL A 420 25.96 25.74 -17.18
CA VAL A 420 25.23 26.58 -18.15
C VAL A 420 26.23 27.45 -18.91
N GLY A 421 26.16 27.44 -20.24
CA GLY A 421 27.01 28.26 -21.11
C GLY A 421 26.21 29.30 -21.89
N ILE A 422 26.84 30.39 -22.33
CA ILE A 422 26.23 31.38 -23.23
C ILE A 422 26.39 30.91 -24.68
N LYS A 423 25.33 31.03 -25.49
CA LYS A 423 25.35 30.68 -26.91
C LYS A 423 26.23 31.69 -27.67
N ASP A 424 27.24 31.18 -28.39
CA ASP A 424 28.21 31.92 -29.22
C ASP A 424 29.20 32.87 -28.50
N GLY A 425 30.19 32.29 -27.83
CA GLY A 425 31.56 32.82 -27.80
C GLY A 425 31.81 34.21 -27.18
N LEU A 426 31.87 34.27 -25.85
CA LEU A 426 32.80 35.09 -25.05
C LEU A 426 32.64 34.66 -23.59
N VAL A 427 33.48 33.73 -23.14
CA VAL A 427 33.61 33.43 -21.71
C VAL A 427 34.59 34.46 -21.14
N GLU A 428 34.09 35.63 -20.74
CA GLU A 428 34.88 36.55 -19.91
C GLU A 428 34.68 36.18 -18.43
N SER A 429 35.72 35.54 -17.88
CA SER A 429 35.95 35.14 -16.48
C SER A 429 34.99 34.10 -15.85
N LEU A 430 35.53 32.89 -15.69
CA LEU A 430 34.99 31.75 -14.93
C LEU A 430 35.57 31.78 -13.51
N ASP A 431 35.11 32.68 -12.65
CA ASP A 431 35.57 32.70 -11.25
C ASP A 431 34.49 32.44 -10.20
N ASP A 432 33.22 32.19 -10.55
CA ASP A 432 32.17 31.90 -9.53
C ASP A 432 31.04 30.95 -10.00
N ILE A 433 31.38 29.82 -10.63
CA ILE A 433 30.45 28.68 -10.73
C ILE A 433 31.24 27.40 -10.43
N ASP A 434 30.88 26.70 -9.35
CA ASP A 434 31.36 25.35 -9.05
C ASP A 434 31.30 24.49 -10.32
N ALA A 435 32.47 24.19 -10.90
CA ALA A 435 32.62 23.57 -12.22
C ALA A 435 32.36 22.05 -12.21
N ALA A 436 31.33 21.60 -11.50
CA ALA A 436 30.91 20.21 -11.43
C ALA A 436 29.49 20.04 -11.99
N ALA A 437 29.28 18.98 -12.78
CA ALA A 437 27.94 18.63 -13.24
C ALA A 437 27.02 18.35 -12.04
N ILE A 438 25.81 18.91 -12.07
CA ILE A 438 24.79 18.66 -11.04
C ILE A 438 24.13 17.34 -11.40
N VAL A 439 24.39 16.30 -10.61
CA VAL A 439 23.77 14.98 -10.77
C VAL A 439 22.79 14.74 -9.62
N TRP A 440 21.55 14.38 -9.95
CA TRP A 440 20.59 13.96 -8.95
C TRP A 440 19.71 12.83 -9.46
N ARG A 441 19.20 12.04 -8.51
CA ARG A 441 18.25 10.97 -8.76
C ARG A 441 16.91 11.29 -8.12
N ARG A 442 15.84 10.89 -8.78
CA ARG A 442 14.46 10.92 -8.29
C ARG A 442 13.83 9.57 -8.57
N CYS A 443 12.97 9.10 -7.67
CA CYS A 443 12.22 7.86 -7.87
C CYS A 443 10.73 8.21 -7.97
N PHE A 444 10.10 7.82 -9.08
CA PHE A 444 8.67 7.88 -9.26
C PHE A 444 8.07 6.59 -8.68
N SER A 445 7.28 6.70 -7.61
CA SER A 445 6.68 5.56 -6.92
C SER A 445 5.22 5.77 -6.57
N GLY A 446 4.44 4.67 -6.55
CA GLY A 446 2.97 4.65 -6.66
C GLY A 446 2.17 5.12 -5.45
N SER A 447 2.78 5.87 -4.54
CA SER A 447 2.14 6.34 -3.31
C SER A 447 1.34 7.64 -3.49
N SER A 448 1.10 8.09 -4.72
CA SER A 448 0.50 9.39 -5.03
C SER A 448 -1.00 9.29 -5.31
N ARG A 449 -1.80 9.00 -4.27
CA ARG A 449 -3.19 9.49 -4.09
C ARG A 449 -3.70 9.16 -2.69
N ARG A 450 -3.24 9.94 -1.72
CA ARG A 450 -3.94 10.41 -0.51
C ARG A 450 -2.93 11.24 0.28
N VAL A 451 -3.20 12.53 0.41
CA VAL A 451 -2.66 13.33 1.52
C VAL A 451 -3.21 12.70 2.79
N CYS A 452 -2.44 11.80 3.36
CA CYS A 452 -2.54 11.40 4.76
C CYS A 452 -1.11 11.41 5.27
N LEU A 453 -0.87 12.21 6.30
CA LEU A 453 0.36 12.37 7.06
C LEU A 453 0.96 11.00 7.46
N LYS A 454 1.67 10.35 6.55
CA LYS A 454 2.34 9.06 6.75
C LYS A 454 3.56 8.93 5.83
N GLN A 455 4.44 9.94 5.78
CA GLN A 455 5.85 9.71 5.42
C GLN A 455 6.75 10.91 5.76
N THR A 456 7.04 11.06 7.05
CA THR A 456 8.25 11.72 7.56
C THR A 456 8.61 11.11 8.91
N PHE A 457 8.81 9.80 8.96
CA PHE A 457 9.61 9.17 10.03
C PHE A 457 10.36 7.92 9.56
N ILE A 458 10.46 7.69 8.25
CA ILE A 458 11.14 6.51 7.67
C ILE A 458 12.12 6.97 6.56
N GLU A 459 13.00 7.92 6.89
CA GLU A 459 14.36 8.00 6.30
C GLU A 459 15.44 7.77 7.37
N HIS A 460 15.01 7.38 8.58
CA HIS A 460 15.85 6.73 9.58
C HIS A 460 15.42 5.27 9.80
N SER A 461 14.94 4.59 8.76
CA SER A 461 15.03 3.13 8.71
C SER A 461 16.50 2.76 8.55
N SER A 462 17.17 2.64 9.70
CA SER A 462 18.27 1.72 9.96
C SER A 462 19.33 1.62 8.88
N GLN A 463 20.40 2.41 9.03
CA GLN A 463 21.59 2.16 8.23
C GLN A 463 22.15 0.75 8.48
N LEU A 464 21.97 0.19 9.69
CA LEU A 464 22.35 -1.19 10.02
C LEU A 464 21.53 -2.24 9.26
N ALA A 465 20.19 -2.16 9.26
CA ALA A 465 19.38 -3.14 8.51
C ALA A 465 19.53 -2.98 6.98
N ASN A 466 19.82 -1.76 6.50
CA ASN A 466 20.15 -1.52 5.09
C ASN A 466 21.52 -2.10 4.70
N CYS A 467 22.48 -2.15 5.63
CA CYS A 467 23.77 -2.82 5.42
C CYS A 467 23.60 -4.34 5.36
N GLU A 468 22.78 -4.94 6.24
CA GLU A 468 22.54 -6.39 6.28
C GLU A 468 21.71 -6.90 5.09
N ASN A 469 20.65 -6.19 4.67
CA ASN A 469 19.86 -6.55 3.48
C ASN A 469 20.69 -6.62 2.19
N ARG A 470 21.88 -6.00 2.16
CA ARG A 470 22.82 -6.05 1.04
C ARG A 470 23.77 -7.27 1.08
N ALA A 471 23.89 -7.96 2.22
CA ALA A 471 24.81 -9.09 2.40
C ALA A 471 24.19 -10.46 2.09
N ASP A 472 22.85 -10.60 2.15
CA ASP A 472 22.14 -11.85 1.84
C ASP A 472 22.25 -12.29 0.37
N THR A 473 22.81 -11.45 -0.50
CA THR A 473 23.26 -11.83 -1.85
C THR A 473 24.76 -12.16 -1.81
N GLN A 474 25.13 -13.42 -1.54
CA GLN A 474 26.53 -13.89 -1.54
C GLN A 474 27.24 -13.83 -2.91
N GLU A 475 26.58 -13.35 -3.97
CA GLU A 475 27.20 -13.07 -5.27
C GLU A 475 27.45 -11.56 -5.43
N GLY A 476 28.69 -11.14 -5.16
CA GLY A 476 29.25 -9.86 -5.58
C GLY A 476 28.87 -8.64 -4.72
N PHE A 477 29.37 -8.56 -3.48
CA PHE A 477 29.34 -7.31 -2.71
C PHE A 477 30.39 -6.34 -3.28
N GLU A 478 29.99 -5.42 -4.16
CA GLU A 478 30.86 -4.30 -4.60
C GLU A 478 31.07 -3.31 -3.44
N GLU A 479 32.31 -2.89 -3.19
CA GLU A 479 32.64 -1.91 -2.14
C GLU A 479 31.85 -0.60 -2.35
N THR A 480 30.93 -0.28 -1.44
CA THR A 480 30.15 0.96 -1.51
C THR A 480 30.94 2.18 -1.03
N GLY A 481 30.47 3.38 -1.37
CA GLY A 481 30.98 4.65 -0.83
C GLY A 481 30.91 4.76 0.70
N GLU A 482 31.42 5.85 1.26
CA GLU A 482 31.37 6.11 2.72
C GLU A 482 29.93 6.18 3.23
N VAL A 483 29.68 5.57 4.39
CA VAL A 483 28.39 5.59 5.12
C VAL A 483 28.59 6.20 6.52
N SER A 484 27.55 6.85 7.07
CA SER A 484 27.63 7.58 8.35
C SER A 484 26.57 7.13 9.36
N LEU A 485 26.97 6.27 10.31
CA LEU A 485 26.12 5.63 11.31
C LEU A 485 26.10 6.41 12.63
N VAL A 486 24.97 6.37 13.34
CA VAL A 486 24.86 6.85 14.73
C VAL A 486 24.27 5.74 15.58
N GLY A 487 24.92 5.41 16.69
CA GLY A 487 24.44 4.35 17.57
C GLY A 487 25.14 4.35 18.93
N TRP A 488 24.79 3.37 19.76
CA TRP A 488 25.37 3.18 21.08
C TRP A 488 26.33 1.99 21.08
N VAL A 489 27.48 2.19 21.72
CA VAL A 489 28.48 1.14 21.93
C VAL A 489 27.87 0.05 22.82
N ARG A 490 27.76 -1.16 22.29
CA ARG A 490 27.33 -2.35 23.05
C ARG A 490 28.52 -3.05 23.69
N SER A 491 29.62 -3.18 22.94
CA SER A 491 30.88 -3.69 23.47
C SER A 491 32.05 -3.02 22.77
N LEU A 492 33.21 -3.01 23.43
CA LEU A 492 34.42 -2.38 22.94
C LEU A 492 35.64 -3.22 23.28
N ARG A 493 36.43 -3.59 22.26
CA ARG A 493 37.69 -4.32 22.39
C ARG A 493 38.83 -3.49 21.82
N ARG A 494 39.73 -3.01 22.70
CA ARG A 494 40.92 -2.24 22.31
C ARG A 494 42.13 -3.16 22.12
N GLN A 495 42.82 -3.07 20.99
CA GLN A 495 44.11 -3.73 20.75
C GLN A 495 45.17 -2.71 20.31
N LYS A 496 46.45 -3.10 20.31
CA LYS A 496 47.57 -2.18 20.04
C LYS A 496 47.50 -1.42 18.71
N LYS A 497 46.95 -2.03 17.65
CA LYS A 497 46.90 -1.43 16.29
C LYS A 497 45.48 -1.15 15.79
N VAL A 498 44.50 -1.89 16.29
CA VAL A 498 43.11 -1.87 15.81
C VAL A 498 42.19 -1.96 17.03
N SER A 499 41.08 -1.23 17.01
CA SER A 499 39.99 -1.38 17.98
C SER A 499 38.72 -1.85 17.28
N PHE A 500 37.92 -2.64 18.00
CA PHE A 500 36.64 -3.18 17.52
C PHE A 500 35.50 -2.69 18.43
N ILE A 501 34.45 -2.12 17.83
CA ILE A 501 33.24 -1.67 18.54
C ILE A 501 32.06 -2.44 17.98
N GLU A 502 31.25 -3.03 18.85
CA GLU A 502 29.92 -3.49 18.46
C GLU A 502 28.94 -2.32 18.65
N LEU A 503 28.41 -1.78 17.56
CA LEU A 503 27.52 -0.63 17.57
C LEU A 503 26.08 -1.08 17.31
N GLY A 504 25.14 -0.65 18.15
CA GLY A 504 23.71 -0.88 17.93
C GLY A 504 22.94 0.44 17.91
N ASP A 505 22.03 0.61 16.94
CA ASP A 505 21.21 1.81 16.76
C ASP A 505 19.74 1.63 17.21
N GLY A 506 19.37 0.40 17.58
CA GLY A 506 18.02 0.06 18.06
C GLY A 506 17.04 -0.35 16.95
N THR A 507 17.46 -0.41 15.70
CA THR A 507 16.58 -0.81 14.59
C THR A 507 16.49 -2.31 14.40
N THR A 508 17.57 -3.01 14.75
CA THR A 508 17.62 -4.46 14.95
C THR A 508 18.19 -4.74 16.35
N HIS A 509 18.03 -5.97 16.83
CA HIS A 509 18.69 -6.40 18.06
C HIS A 509 20.18 -6.73 17.81
N LYS A 510 20.56 -6.92 16.55
CA LYS A 510 21.95 -7.17 16.11
C LYS A 510 22.81 -5.90 16.22
N THR A 511 24.12 -6.11 16.21
CA THR A 511 25.13 -5.04 16.21
C THR A 511 25.99 -5.14 14.96
N LEU A 512 26.55 -4.00 14.53
CA LEU A 512 27.59 -3.99 13.49
C LEU A 512 28.95 -3.76 14.11
N GLN A 513 29.91 -4.56 13.65
CA GLN A 513 31.30 -4.40 14.01
C GLN A 513 31.90 -3.18 13.30
N ILE A 514 32.36 -2.23 14.08
CA ILE A 514 33.16 -1.09 13.62
C ILE A 514 34.63 -1.40 13.89
N VAL A 515 35.45 -1.32 12.84
CA VAL A 515 36.91 -1.50 12.90
C VAL A 515 37.57 -0.12 12.83
N VAL A 516 38.35 0.20 13.86
CA VAL A 516 39.04 1.48 13.99
C VAL A 516 40.55 1.25 13.86
N SER A 517 41.16 1.78 12.79
CA SER A 517 42.61 1.70 12.55
C SER A 517 43.13 3.00 11.95
N PRO A 518 44.18 3.64 12.53
CA PRO A 518 44.87 3.24 13.75
C PRO A 518 43.97 3.35 14.99
N SER A 519 44.23 2.55 16.02
CA SER A 519 43.42 2.55 17.26
C SER A 519 43.38 3.91 17.98
N GLU A 520 44.29 4.82 17.66
CA GLU A 520 44.36 6.19 18.19
C GLU A 520 43.19 7.08 17.71
N LEU A 521 42.51 6.70 16.62
CA LEU A 521 41.28 7.36 16.17
C LEU A 521 40.11 7.20 17.17
N LEU A 522 40.20 6.26 18.11
CA LEU A 522 39.19 6.04 19.14
C LEU A 522 39.53 6.83 20.42
N PRO A 523 38.69 7.80 20.84
CA PRO A 523 38.91 8.52 22.09
C PRO A 523 38.97 7.59 23.32
N ALA A 524 39.80 7.96 24.31
CA ALA A 524 40.09 7.14 25.48
C ALA A 524 38.87 6.97 26.42
N ASP A 525 37.97 7.95 26.42
CA ASP A 525 36.75 8.04 27.21
C ASP A 525 35.57 7.25 26.64
N VAL A 526 35.67 6.72 25.42
CA VAL A 526 34.63 5.83 24.86
C VAL A 526 34.52 4.54 25.67
N SER A 527 33.29 4.20 26.09
CA SER A 527 32.91 2.94 26.74
C SER A 527 31.59 2.41 26.19
N ALA A 528 31.12 1.28 26.70
CA ALA A 528 29.75 0.86 26.50
C ALA A 528 28.75 1.96 26.89
N ASP A 529 27.59 1.96 26.25
CA ASP A 529 26.53 2.97 26.33
C ASP A 529 26.89 4.37 25.82
N THR A 530 28.12 4.58 25.33
CA THR A 530 28.54 5.83 24.66
C THR A 530 27.86 5.91 23.30
N CYS A 531 27.27 7.05 22.97
CA CYS A 531 26.72 7.32 21.65
C CYS A 531 27.83 7.87 20.73
N LEU A 532 27.96 7.24 19.57
CA LEU A 532 28.96 7.57 18.57
C LEU A 532 28.29 7.88 17.24
N ARG A 533 28.84 8.86 16.53
CA ARG A 533 28.69 9.01 15.08
C ARG A 533 29.95 8.45 14.43
N VAL A 534 29.80 7.53 13.49
CA VAL A 534 30.90 6.87 12.78
C VAL A 534 30.71 7.07 11.28
N VAL A 535 31.73 7.58 10.60
CA VAL A 535 31.80 7.57 9.13
C VAL A 535 32.82 6.53 8.72
N GLY A 536 32.52 5.72 7.71
CA GLY A 536 33.44 4.69 7.26
C GLY A 536 32.99 3.96 6.01
N ARG A 537 33.83 3.04 5.53
CA ARG A 537 33.51 2.16 4.40
C ARG A 537 33.04 0.80 4.91
N LEU A 538 31.92 0.33 4.37
CA LEU A 538 31.36 -0.99 4.68
C LEU A 538 32.11 -2.06 3.87
N SER A 539 32.46 -3.17 4.52
CA SER A 539 33.20 -4.29 3.95
C SER A 539 32.60 -5.62 4.39
N ALA A 540 32.53 -6.58 3.48
CA ALA A 540 32.29 -7.97 3.84
C ALA A 540 33.51 -8.55 4.58
N THR A 541 33.28 -9.45 5.53
CA THR A 541 34.34 -10.09 6.33
C THR A 541 33.83 -11.39 6.97
N ASP A 542 34.66 -12.44 6.95
CA ASP A 542 34.37 -13.69 7.66
C ASP A 542 34.63 -13.58 9.17
N ARG A 543 35.17 -12.43 9.62
CA ARG A 543 35.61 -12.22 11.01
C ARG A 543 34.55 -11.58 11.90
N ALA A 544 33.48 -11.05 11.32
CA ALA A 544 32.36 -10.47 12.04
C ALA A 544 31.18 -11.44 12.10
N ALA A 545 30.43 -11.43 13.19
CA ALA A 545 29.32 -12.37 13.41
C ALA A 545 28.24 -12.30 12.32
N ASN A 546 28.03 -11.12 11.73
CA ASN A 546 27.02 -10.88 10.70
C ASN A 546 27.62 -10.75 9.29
N GLY A 547 28.87 -11.17 9.08
CA GLY A 547 29.54 -11.11 7.77
C GLY A 547 29.94 -9.71 7.29
N LEU A 548 29.68 -8.66 8.10
CA LEU A 548 29.90 -7.26 7.75
C LEU A 548 30.71 -6.53 8.81
N GLU A 549 31.61 -5.66 8.36
CA GLU A 549 32.31 -4.68 9.20
C GLU A 549 32.29 -3.30 8.56
N LEU A 550 32.29 -2.25 9.39
CA LEU A 550 32.54 -0.88 8.95
C LEU A 550 33.96 -0.47 9.34
N ARG A 551 34.79 -0.13 8.36
CA ARG A 551 36.11 0.46 8.61
C ARG A 551 35.95 1.97 8.78
N ALA A 552 36.10 2.44 10.02
CA ALA A 552 35.89 3.84 10.37
C ALA A 552 36.97 4.73 9.76
N SER A 553 36.56 5.73 8.98
CA SER A 553 37.38 6.86 8.54
C SER A 553 37.33 8.02 9.53
N SER A 554 36.18 8.24 10.19
CA SER A 554 36.04 9.18 11.30
C SER A 554 35.05 8.72 12.37
N LEU A 555 35.25 9.19 13.59
CA LEU A 555 34.42 8.86 14.74
C LEU A 555 34.29 10.08 15.65
N ALA A 556 33.06 10.39 16.06
CA ALA A 556 32.75 11.49 16.96
C ALA A 556 31.86 11.01 18.11
N VAL A 557 32.22 11.37 19.35
CA VAL A 557 31.36 11.13 20.52
C VAL A 557 30.23 12.14 20.50
N THR A 558 29.00 11.66 20.36
CA THR A 558 27.79 12.50 20.36
C THR A 558 27.09 12.51 21.70
N GLY A 559 27.30 11.49 22.52
CA GLY A 559 26.77 11.42 23.88
C GLY A 559 27.66 10.55 24.77
N PRO A 560 28.35 11.12 25.78
CA PRO A 560 29.21 10.34 26.67
C PRO A 560 28.39 9.43 27.59
N ALA A 561 28.98 8.32 28.03
CA ALA A 561 28.38 7.43 29.02
C ALA A 561 28.80 7.82 30.45
N ASP A 562 27.86 7.83 31.39
CA ASP A 562 28.14 8.01 32.82
C ASP A 562 28.56 6.69 33.47
N ARG A 563 29.88 6.51 33.56
CA ARG A 563 30.51 5.33 34.18
C ARG A 563 30.36 5.30 35.71
N ALA A 564 30.07 6.42 36.37
CA ALA A 564 30.05 6.50 37.82
C ALA A 564 28.74 5.94 38.42
N SER A 565 27.65 5.95 37.64
CA SER A 565 26.34 5.45 38.07
C SER A 565 26.29 3.94 38.34
N GLY A 566 27.21 3.15 37.76
CA GLY A 566 27.18 1.67 37.83
C GLY A 566 26.03 1.02 37.05
N LEU A 567 25.20 1.81 36.37
CA LEU A 567 24.08 1.34 35.56
C LEU A 567 24.57 0.96 34.16
N SER A 568 24.28 -0.28 33.74
CA SER A 568 24.67 -0.81 32.43
C SER A 568 23.45 -1.41 31.73
N PHE A 569 23.17 -0.95 30.51
CA PHE A 569 22.04 -1.41 29.69
C PHE A 569 22.47 -1.92 28.30
N HIS A 570 23.74 -2.28 28.19
CA HIS A 570 24.29 -3.00 27.03
C HIS A 570 24.28 -4.52 27.20
N HIS A 571 24.09 -5.02 28.42
CA HIS A 571 23.89 -6.45 28.70
C HIS A 571 22.44 -6.75 29.03
N GLU A 572 22.00 -7.98 28.78
CA GLU A 572 20.70 -8.46 29.22
C GLU A 572 20.58 -8.41 30.73
N GLN A 573 19.40 -8.05 31.19
CA GLN A 573 19.07 -7.94 32.60
C GLN A 573 17.85 -8.81 32.88
N ARG A 574 17.73 -9.25 34.14
CA ARG A 574 16.49 -9.90 34.60
C ARG A 574 15.33 -8.91 34.48
N PRO A 575 14.12 -9.37 34.09
CA PRO A 575 12.95 -8.51 33.93
C PRO A 575 12.66 -7.61 35.14
N ASP A 576 12.84 -8.11 36.37
CA ASP A 576 12.64 -7.36 37.61
C ASP A 576 13.59 -6.17 37.74
N THR A 577 14.86 -6.37 37.41
CA THR A 577 15.87 -5.30 37.41
C THR A 577 15.57 -4.27 36.33
N ALA A 578 15.22 -4.72 35.12
CA ALA A 578 14.88 -3.83 34.01
C ALA A 578 13.63 -2.96 34.32
N ARG A 579 12.68 -3.47 35.10
CA ARG A 579 11.48 -2.72 35.54
C ARG A 579 11.78 -1.56 36.48
N GLN A 580 12.91 -1.59 37.20
CA GLN A 580 13.31 -0.48 38.10
C GLN A 580 13.81 0.75 37.32
N SER A 581 14.19 0.59 36.06
CA SER A 581 14.68 1.66 35.19
C SER A 581 13.92 1.71 33.85
N PRO A 582 12.61 2.01 33.87
CA PRO A 582 11.77 1.94 32.67
C PRO A 582 12.21 2.90 31.56
N HIS A 583 12.87 4.01 31.93
CA HIS A 583 13.40 5.01 31.00
C HIS A 583 14.68 4.55 30.27
N LEU A 584 15.41 3.55 30.79
CA LEU A 584 16.63 2.99 30.18
C LEU A 584 16.42 1.59 29.59
N ARG A 585 15.38 0.88 30.04
CA ARG A 585 14.94 -0.42 29.51
C ARG A 585 14.85 -0.49 27.97
N PRO A 586 14.46 0.58 27.23
CA PRO A 586 14.49 0.58 25.76
C PRO A 586 15.85 0.34 25.11
N ARG A 587 16.95 0.32 25.88
CA ARG A 587 18.28 -0.05 25.39
C ARG A 587 18.53 -1.56 25.38
N LEU A 588 17.73 -2.37 26.09
CA LEU A 588 17.91 -3.82 26.14
C LEU A 588 17.42 -4.48 24.84
N ALA A 589 18.25 -5.35 24.25
CA ALA A 589 17.95 -5.99 22.97
C ALA A 589 16.62 -6.76 22.96
N GLY A 590 16.32 -7.52 24.02
CA GLY A 590 15.04 -8.22 24.16
C GLY A 590 13.84 -7.27 24.23
N PHE A 591 13.95 -6.16 24.97
CA PHE A 591 12.87 -5.18 25.06
C PHE A 591 12.65 -4.44 23.72
N GLN A 592 13.74 -4.13 23.00
CA GLN A 592 13.67 -3.57 21.65
C GLN A 592 12.93 -4.49 20.68
N ALA A 593 13.23 -5.80 20.72
CA ALA A 593 12.53 -6.81 19.91
C ALA A 593 11.03 -6.85 20.23
N VAL A 594 10.64 -6.85 21.52
CA VAL A 594 9.22 -6.79 21.92
C VAL A 594 8.53 -5.53 21.38
N CYS A 595 9.17 -4.36 21.47
CA CYS A 595 8.60 -3.11 20.95
C CYS A 595 8.40 -3.16 19.43
N ARG A 596 9.38 -3.65 18.67
CA ARG A 596 9.28 -3.79 17.22
C ARG A 596 8.21 -4.81 16.81
N LEU A 597 8.14 -5.96 17.48
CA LEU A 597 7.10 -6.97 17.24
C LEU A 597 5.70 -6.45 17.55
N ARG A 598 5.52 -5.71 18.66
CA ARG A 598 4.23 -5.06 18.96
C ARG A 598 3.83 -4.06 17.88
N ALA A 599 4.78 -3.26 17.39
CA ALA A 599 4.53 -2.32 16.30
C ALA A 599 4.18 -3.05 14.99
N ALA A 600 4.87 -4.13 14.66
CA ALA A 600 4.58 -4.97 13.49
C ALA A 600 3.20 -5.63 13.59
N LEU A 601 2.86 -6.20 14.74
CA LEU A 601 1.55 -6.80 14.99
C LEU A 601 0.41 -5.78 14.85
N ASN A 602 0.57 -4.60 15.44
CA ASN A 602 -0.41 -3.53 15.30
C ASN A 602 -0.59 -3.10 13.83
N ARG A 603 0.48 -3.09 13.03
CA ARG A 603 0.39 -2.79 11.60
C ARG A 603 -0.31 -3.92 10.83
N ALA A 604 0.01 -5.17 11.16
CA ALA A 604 -0.58 -6.34 10.53
C ALA A 604 -2.09 -6.46 10.81
N LEU A 605 -2.51 -6.20 12.06
CA LEU A 605 -3.92 -6.16 12.45
C LEU A 605 -4.70 -5.08 11.69
N ARG A 606 -4.15 -3.85 11.59
CA ARG A 606 -4.74 -2.78 10.80
C ARG A 606 -4.86 -3.15 9.33
N SER A 607 -3.79 -3.67 8.73
CA SER A 607 -3.77 -4.09 7.32
C SER A 607 -4.83 -5.15 7.03
N ALA A 608 -4.95 -6.17 7.89
CA ALA A 608 -5.97 -7.21 7.73
C ALA A 608 -7.39 -6.61 7.81
N LEU A 609 -7.66 -5.74 8.78
CA LEU A 609 -8.98 -5.08 8.92
C LEU A 609 -9.29 -4.15 7.73
N ASP A 610 -8.29 -3.42 7.22
CA ASP A 610 -8.40 -2.58 6.03
C ASP A 610 -8.80 -3.40 4.78
N GLU A 611 -8.22 -4.61 4.60
CA GLU A 611 -8.59 -5.54 3.51
C GLU A 611 -10.07 -5.95 3.53
N ARG A 612 -10.70 -5.91 4.71
CA ARG A 612 -12.15 -6.16 4.88
C ARG A 612 -12.97 -4.89 5.05
N HIS A 613 -12.41 -3.73 4.70
CA HIS A 613 -13.08 -2.44 4.75
C HIS A 613 -13.62 -2.07 6.15
N TYR A 614 -12.93 -2.49 7.21
CA TYR A 614 -13.20 -1.97 8.55
C TYR A 614 -12.66 -0.55 8.66
N LEU A 615 -13.44 0.35 9.24
CA LEU A 615 -12.99 1.71 9.50
C LEU A 615 -12.38 1.83 10.90
N GLU A 616 -11.12 2.28 11.00
CA GLU A 616 -10.52 2.66 12.29
C GLU A 616 -11.24 3.90 12.82
N VAL A 617 -11.78 3.82 14.03
CA VAL A 617 -12.51 4.89 14.70
C VAL A 617 -11.93 5.14 16.09
N GLU A 618 -12.13 6.35 16.60
CA GLU A 618 -11.74 6.73 17.97
C GLU A 618 -12.98 6.72 18.88
N ALA A 619 -12.92 5.94 19.95
CA ALA A 619 -13.96 5.90 20.97
C ALA A 619 -13.59 6.73 22.20
N PRO A 620 -14.57 7.28 22.95
CA PRO A 620 -14.29 8.05 24.16
C PRO A 620 -13.59 7.23 25.25
N VAL A 621 -12.45 7.72 25.73
CA VAL A 621 -11.76 7.18 26.92
C VAL A 621 -12.46 7.60 28.21
N LEU A 622 -12.99 8.82 28.25
CA LEU A 622 -13.77 9.34 29.36
C LEU A 622 -15.23 8.95 29.17
N THR A 623 -15.80 8.22 30.13
CA THR A 623 -17.16 7.69 30.02
C THR A 623 -17.92 7.80 31.34
N SER A 624 -19.22 8.09 31.25
CA SER A 624 -20.15 7.98 32.38
C SER A 624 -20.77 6.58 32.50
N ASN A 625 -20.41 5.68 31.59
CA ASN A 625 -20.97 4.34 31.46
C ASN A 625 -19.94 3.30 31.90
N ASP A 626 -20.40 2.32 32.67
CA ASP A 626 -19.66 1.09 32.94
C ASP A 626 -20.11 0.05 31.91
N CYS A 627 -19.22 -0.27 30.96
CA CYS A 627 -19.53 -1.16 29.83
C CYS A 627 -19.79 -2.60 30.29
N GLU A 628 -18.96 -3.10 31.21
CA GLU A 628 -19.04 -4.48 31.70
C GLU A 628 -19.94 -4.62 32.95
N GLY A 629 -20.24 -3.51 33.63
CA GLY A 629 -21.17 -3.47 34.78
C GLY A 629 -20.61 -4.07 36.07
N ALA A 630 -19.30 -4.37 36.09
CA ALA A 630 -18.61 -4.98 37.22
C ALA A 630 -18.13 -3.96 38.27
N GLY A 631 -18.23 -2.65 38.00
CA GLY A 631 -17.87 -1.59 38.93
C GLY A 631 -16.36 -1.37 39.11
N GLU A 632 -15.51 -2.07 38.37
CA GLU A 632 -14.04 -2.00 38.46
C GLU A 632 -13.45 -0.91 37.55
N THR A 633 -13.98 0.31 37.66
CA THR A 633 -13.57 1.46 36.84
C THR A 633 -12.76 2.47 37.66
N PHE A 634 -11.80 3.15 37.03
CA PHE A 634 -11.12 4.28 37.67
C PHE A 634 -11.99 5.53 37.60
N ARG A 635 -12.46 6.00 38.75
CA ARG A 635 -13.26 7.22 38.87
C ARG A 635 -12.36 8.46 38.93
N LEU A 636 -12.63 9.46 38.09
CA LEU A 636 -11.77 10.66 37.97
C LEU A 636 -12.25 11.85 38.80
N ALA A 637 -13.57 12.02 38.98
CA ALA A 637 -14.14 13.13 39.74
C ALA A 637 -15.53 12.79 40.30
N ASP A 638 -15.88 13.41 41.43
CA ASP A 638 -17.14 13.21 42.15
C ASP A 638 -18.31 14.14 41.73
N SER A 639 -18.06 15.07 40.77
CA SER A 639 -18.91 16.21 40.33
C SER A 639 -19.08 17.30 41.41
N GLU A 640 -19.04 18.62 41.14
CA GLU A 640 -19.95 19.38 40.25
C GLU A 640 -19.34 20.52 39.39
N SER A 641 -18.03 20.83 39.44
CA SER A 641 -17.55 22.07 38.77
C SER A 641 -17.32 21.97 37.25
N PHE A 642 -17.02 20.79 36.70
CA PHE A 642 -16.73 20.60 35.26
C PHE A 642 -17.61 19.54 34.59
N PHE A 643 -17.68 18.33 35.15
CA PHE A 643 -18.54 17.25 34.63
C PHE A 643 -19.87 17.22 35.38
N ARG A 644 -20.98 17.27 34.64
CA ARG A 644 -22.37 17.24 35.17
C ARG A 644 -22.78 15.87 35.74
N SER A 645 -21.89 14.87 35.67
CA SER A 645 -22.08 13.51 36.16
C SER A 645 -20.72 12.89 36.52
N PRO A 646 -20.69 11.81 37.32
CA PRO A 646 -19.45 11.04 37.53
C PRO A 646 -18.86 10.53 36.22
N VAL A 647 -17.53 10.68 36.07
CA VAL A 647 -16.78 10.25 34.89
C VAL A 647 -15.69 9.27 35.31
N HIS A 648 -15.54 8.22 34.51
CA HIS A 648 -14.61 7.13 34.70
C HIS A 648 -13.73 6.97 33.46
N LEU A 649 -12.60 6.27 33.62
CA LEU A 649 -11.84 5.73 32.50
C LEU A 649 -12.53 4.49 31.97
N THR A 650 -12.60 4.38 30.65
CA THR A 650 -13.29 3.28 29.99
C THR A 650 -12.61 1.93 30.23
N VAL A 651 -13.41 0.90 30.49
CA VAL A 651 -12.98 -0.51 30.51
C VAL A 651 -13.01 -1.11 29.10
N SER A 652 -13.84 -0.56 28.20
CA SER A 652 -14.09 -1.05 26.84
C SER A 652 -14.81 0.01 26.01
N SER A 653 -14.46 0.11 24.73
CA SER A 653 -15.06 1.02 23.75
C SER A 653 -16.36 0.48 23.16
N GLN A 654 -16.71 -0.77 23.46
CA GLN A 654 -17.73 -1.56 22.76
C GLN A 654 -19.06 -0.84 22.58
N LEU A 655 -19.66 -0.27 23.62
CA LEU A 655 -20.98 0.39 23.50
C LEU A 655 -20.97 1.51 22.44
N HIS A 656 -19.86 2.24 22.31
CA HIS A 656 -19.71 3.29 21.32
C HIS A 656 -19.44 2.70 19.92
N LEU A 657 -18.69 1.61 19.84
CA LEU A 657 -18.47 0.88 18.58
C LEU A 657 -19.78 0.31 18.03
N GLU A 658 -20.71 -0.14 18.86
CA GLU A 658 -22.04 -0.57 18.42
C GLU A 658 -22.82 0.57 17.76
N ALA A 659 -22.81 1.77 18.36
CA ALA A 659 -23.45 2.94 17.75
C ALA A 659 -22.84 3.30 16.39
N LEU A 660 -21.51 3.24 16.29
CA LEU A 660 -20.79 3.53 15.04
C LEU A 660 -21.02 2.44 13.99
N ALA A 661 -20.98 1.16 14.37
CA ALA A 661 -21.22 0.02 13.49
C ALA A 661 -22.62 0.06 12.88
N LEU A 662 -23.64 0.49 13.62
CA LEU A 662 -25.00 0.64 13.08
C LEU A 662 -25.14 1.76 12.03
N GLY A 663 -24.19 2.70 11.97
CA GLY A 663 -24.11 3.72 10.91
C GLY A 663 -23.09 3.42 9.81
N LEU A 664 -22.05 2.63 10.10
CA LEU A 664 -20.85 2.46 9.27
C LEU A 664 -20.56 0.99 8.90
N SER A 665 -21.40 0.05 9.35
CA SER A 665 -21.36 -1.40 9.13
C SER A 665 -20.18 -2.16 9.72
N ARG A 666 -18.94 -1.66 9.60
CA ARG A 666 -17.71 -2.32 10.09
C ARG A 666 -16.75 -1.29 10.66
N VAL A 667 -16.51 -1.36 11.97
CA VAL A 667 -15.63 -0.41 12.67
C VAL A 667 -14.72 -1.13 13.65
N TYR A 668 -13.56 -0.55 13.92
CA TYR A 668 -12.68 -1.01 15.01
C TYR A 668 -11.98 0.16 15.69
N CYS A 669 -11.60 -0.03 16.95
CA CYS A 669 -10.79 0.91 17.70
C CYS A 669 -9.60 0.18 18.31
N LEU A 670 -8.38 0.71 18.09
CA LEU A 670 -7.21 0.31 18.86
C LEU A 670 -6.98 1.34 19.97
N GLY A 671 -7.73 1.19 21.06
CA GLY A 671 -7.83 2.15 22.16
C GLY A 671 -7.04 1.77 23.41
N ARG A 672 -7.10 2.65 24.41
CA ARG A 672 -6.64 2.36 25.78
C ARG A 672 -7.83 1.95 26.64
N ALA A 673 -7.67 0.85 27.36
CA ALA A 673 -8.63 0.34 28.32
C ALA A 673 -8.00 0.32 29.72
N PHE A 674 -8.84 0.50 30.74
CA PHE A 674 -8.41 0.61 32.12
C PHE A 674 -9.27 -0.26 33.02
N ARG A 675 -8.64 -1.11 33.83
CA ARG A 675 -9.33 -1.99 34.79
C ARG A 675 -8.79 -1.72 36.20
N ALA A 676 -9.69 -1.41 37.14
CA ALA A 676 -9.35 -1.11 38.53
C ALA A 676 -9.35 -2.35 39.43
N GLU A 677 -9.14 -3.53 38.86
CA GLU A 677 -9.05 -4.79 39.59
C GLU A 677 -7.83 -4.80 40.51
N LYS A 678 -7.99 -5.33 41.73
CA LYS A 678 -6.91 -5.43 42.74
C LYS A 678 -6.07 -6.71 42.58
N SER A 679 -5.96 -7.22 41.36
CA SER A 679 -5.28 -8.48 41.04
C SER A 679 -3.84 -8.24 40.62
N LEU A 680 -2.89 -8.56 41.50
CA LEU A 680 -1.45 -8.43 41.25
C LEU A 680 -0.88 -9.74 40.68
N THR A 681 -1.29 -10.10 39.45
CA THR A 681 -0.72 -11.25 38.73
C THR A 681 0.26 -10.78 37.65
N THR A 682 0.97 -11.72 37.03
CA THR A 682 1.93 -11.43 35.94
C THR A 682 1.26 -11.09 34.61
N TYR A 683 -0.07 -11.20 34.50
CA TYR A 683 -0.83 -11.04 33.24
C TYR A 683 -1.79 -9.85 33.25
N HIS A 684 -2.04 -9.25 34.42
CA HIS A 684 -3.01 -8.16 34.56
C HIS A 684 -2.29 -6.80 34.59
N LEU A 685 -2.79 -5.85 33.79
CA LEU A 685 -2.35 -4.47 33.78
C LEU A 685 -3.55 -3.56 34.08
N ALA A 686 -3.33 -2.53 34.89
CA ALA A 686 -4.36 -1.52 35.16
C ALA A 686 -4.66 -0.65 33.92
N GLU A 687 -3.67 -0.50 33.03
CA GLU A 687 -3.78 0.17 31.74
C GLU A 687 -3.22 -0.75 30.66
N PHE A 688 -4.00 -0.98 29.60
CA PHE A 688 -3.58 -1.78 28.46
C PHE A 688 -4.18 -1.26 27.16
N SER A 689 -3.67 -1.74 26.03
CA SER A 689 -4.27 -1.45 24.72
C SER A 689 -5.16 -2.61 24.32
N MET A 690 -6.36 -2.30 23.84
CA MET A 690 -7.34 -3.27 23.38
C MET A 690 -7.69 -2.95 21.92
N LEU A 691 -7.74 -3.97 21.07
CA LEU A 691 -8.30 -3.85 19.72
C LEU A 691 -9.72 -4.36 19.78
N GLU A 692 -10.68 -3.47 19.66
CA GLU A 692 -12.09 -3.83 19.68
C GLU A 692 -12.69 -3.61 18.31
N ALA A 693 -13.43 -4.57 17.77
CA ALA A 693 -14.07 -4.47 16.47
C ALA A 693 -15.54 -4.87 16.56
N GLU A 694 -16.38 -4.17 15.78
CA GLU A 694 -17.83 -4.35 15.77
C GLU A 694 -18.33 -4.30 14.32
N ALA A 695 -19.17 -5.26 13.95
CA ALA A 695 -19.71 -5.33 12.59
C ALA A 695 -21.12 -5.92 12.51
N THR A 696 -21.93 -5.40 11.59
CA THR A 696 -23.33 -5.82 11.36
C THR A 696 -23.47 -7.16 10.64
N GLU A 697 -22.38 -7.73 10.12
CA GLU A 697 -22.38 -9.06 9.49
C GLU A 697 -21.97 -10.19 10.44
N LEU A 698 -21.48 -9.83 11.64
CA LEU A 698 -21.06 -10.80 12.66
C LEU A 698 -22.24 -11.16 13.55
N ASP A 699 -23.29 -11.72 12.96
CA ASP A 699 -24.59 -11.97 13.59
C ASP A 699 -24.73 -13.35 14.28
N SER A 700 -23.66 -14.13 14.29
CA SER A 700 -23.60 -15.45 14.92
C SER A 700 -22.24 -15.72 15.57
N THR A 701 -22.22 -16.58 16.60
CA THR A 701 -20.97 -17.02 17.25
C THR A 701 -20.01 -17.67 16.25
N ASP A 702 -20.52 -18.43 15.28
CA ASP A 702 -19.68 -19.01 14.23
C ASP A 702 -19.05 -17.97 13.32
N ALA A 703 -19.79 -16.94 12.91
CA ALA A 703 -19.26 -15.83 12.11
C ALA A 703 -18.15 -15.09 12.87
N LEU A 704 -18.36 -14.85 14.16
CA LEU A 704 -17.37 -14.25 15.06
C LEU A 704 -16.10 -15.10 15.18
N CYS A 705 -16.23 -16.39 15.54
CA CYS A 705 -15.09 -17.29 15.67
C CYS A 705 -14.30 -17.41 14.36
N ASN A 706 -15.00 -17.55 13.22
CA ASN A 706 -14.37 -17.57 11.88
C ASN A 706 -13.61 -16.28 11.58
N HIS A 707 -14.18 -15.13 11.92
CA HIS A 707 -13.56 -13.83 11.69
C HIS A 707 -12.30 -13.66 12.54
N VAL A 708 -12.38 -13.94 13.84
CA VAL A 708 -11.26 -13.80 14.78
C VAL A 708 -10.13 -14.77 14.42
N GLU A 709 -10.44 -16.02 14.11
CA GLU A 709 -9.44 -17.00 13.66
C GLU A 709 -8.70 -16.51 12.41
N TRP A 710 -9.44 -15.99 11.42
CA TRP A 710 -8.84 -15.42 10.22
C TRP A 710 -7.97 -14.20 10.54
N LEU A 711 -8.43 -13.27 11.37
CA LEU A 711 -7.70 -12.04 11.71
C LEU A 711 -6.37 -12.37 12.38
N LEU A 712 -6.40 -13.24 13.38
CA LEU A 712 -5.20 -13.67 14.10
C LEU A 712 -4.23 -14.43 13.20
N LYS A 713 -4.73 -15.39 12.40
CA LYS A 713 -3.86 -16.12 11.46
C LYS A 713 -3.21 -15.19 10.46
N THR A 714 -3.96 -14.25 9.89
CA THR A 714 -3.45 -13.29 8.91
C THR A 714 -2.40 -12.38 9.53
N ALA A 715 -2.71 -11.76 10.67
CA ALA A 715 -1.81 -10.83 11.33
C ALA A 715 -0.53 -11.50 11.86
N VAL A 716 -0.64 -12.69 12.47
CA VAL A 716 0.53 -13.39 13.02
C VAL A 716 1.41 -13.95 11.89
N ASN A 717 0.86 -14.51 10.82
CA ASN A 717 1.65 -14.93 9.64
C ASN A 717 2.41 -13.74 9.01
N CYS A 718 1.77 -12.58 8.94
CA CYS A 718 2.41 -11.34 8.50
C CYS A 718 3.61 -11.00 9.39
N VAL A 719 3.46 -11.03 10.72
CA VAL A 719 4.56 -10.75 11.67
C VAL A 719 5.69 -11.78 11.56
N ILE A 720 5.37 -13.08 11.44
CA ILE A 720 6.38 -14.13 11.24
C ILE A 720 7.22 -13.85 9.99
N SER A 721 6.57 -13.48 8.89
CA SER A 721 7.27 -13.18 7.63
C SER A 721 8.11 -11.90 7.67
N GLN A 722 7.67 -10.88 8.44
CA GLN A 722 8.30 -9.55 8.45
C GLN A 722 9.36 -9.39 9.54
N CYS A 723 9.31 -10.18 10.62
CA CYS A 723 10.15 -9.98 11.80
C CYS A 723 10.83 -11.28 12.31
N PRO A 724 11.43 -12.12 11.43
CA PRO A 724 12.03 -13.40 11.84
C PRO A 724 13.19 -13.22 12.83
N GLU A 725 13.95 -12.13 12.70
CA GLU A 725 15.08 -11.83 13.58
C GLU A 725 14.63 -11.51 15.01
N ASP A 726 13.60 -10.69 15.16
CA ASP A 726 13.11 -10.32 16.50
C ASP A 726 12.43 -11.51 17.17
N LEU A 727 11.73 -12.36 16.41
CA LEU A 727 11.14 -13.59 16.93
C LEU A 727 12.22 -14.57 17.38
N SER A 728 13.27 -14.77 16.59
CA SER A 728 14.39 -15.64 16.98
C SER A 728 15.13 -15.12 18.21
N LYS A 729 15.26 -13.79 18.35
CA LYS A 729 15.85 -13.18 19.55
C LYS A 729 15.05 -13.51 20.82
N LEU A 730 13.73 -13.52 20.75
CA LEU A 730 12.88 -13.83 21.90
C LEU A 730 12.74 -15.34 22.13
N ALA A 731 12.77 -16.15 21.08
CA ALA A 731 12.69 -17.61 21.19
C ALA A 731 13.87 -18.22 21.98
N ASN A 732 15.05 -17.59 21.90
CA ASN A 732 16.27 -18.06 22.55
C ASN A 732 16.42 -17.62 24.04
N HIS A 733 15.42 -16.95 24.62
CA HIS A 733 15.54 -16.30 25.92
C HIS A 733 15.00 -17.13 27.10
N GLU A 734 14.48 -18.34 26.86
CA GLU A 734 14.01 -19.25 27.91
C GLU A 734 14.89 -20.50 28.04
N ASP A 735 15.38 -20.76 29.25
CA ASP A 735 16.08 -21.98 29.72
C ASP A 735 15.18 -23.23 29.69
N SER A 736 14.45 -23.49 28.59
CA SER A 736 13.62 -24.69 28.47
C SER A 736 14.05 -25.58 27.30
N ASP A 737 14.14 -26.88 27.57
CA ASP A 737 14.39 -28.01 26.67
C ASP A 737 13.40 -28.13 25.46
N SER A 738 12.62 -27.10 25.17
CA SER A 738 11.57 -27.08 24.16
C SER A 738 12.09 -26.42 22.89
N GLY A 739 12.53 -27.24 21.94
CA GLY A 739 13.05 -26.78 20.65
C GLY A 739 12.10 -25.81 19.91
N ASN A 740 12.70 -24.78 19.33
CA ASN A 740 12.19 -23.96 18.23
C ASN A 740 10.72 -23.47 18.36
N ASN A 741 10.44 -22.58 19.31
CA ASN A 741 9.12 -21.94 19.52
C ASN A 741 8.46 -21.38 18.24
N LEU A 742 9.24 -21.01 17.22
CA LEU A 742 8.75 -20.56 15.92
C LEU A 742 7.99 -21.66 15.14
N SER A 743 8.54 -22.87 15.07
CA SER A 743 7.87 -23.96 14.35
C SER A 743 6.61 -24.43 15.09
N ALA A 744 6.57 -24.28 16.41
CA ALA A 744 5.37 -24.51 17.21
C ALA A 744 4.26 -23.49 16.86
N ILE A 745 4.61 -22.21 16.70
CA ILE A 745 3.66 -21.17 16.28
C ILE A 745 3.19 -21.43 14.83
N GLU A 746 4.09 -21.73 13.90
CA GLU A 746 3.72 -22.04 12.51
C GLU A 746 2.79 -23.26 12.42
N ASN A 747 3.11 -24.32 13.15
CA ASN A 747 2.26 -25.50 13.26
C ASN A 747 0.88 -25.17 13.85
N LEU A 748 0.85 -24.29 14.86
CA LEU A 748 -0.39 -23.83 15.49
C LEU A 748 -1.27 -23.05 14.50
N LEU A 749 -0.67 -22.17 13.70
CA LEU A 749 -1.40 -21.38 12.69
C LEU A 749 -1.90 -22.21 11.51
N SER A 750 -1.23 -23.34 11.21
CA SER A 750 -1.65 -24.26 10.14
C SER A 750 -2.93 -25.05 10.45
N LYS A 751 -3.24 -25.24 11.74
CA LYS A 751 -4.40 -26.02 12.20
C LYS A 751 -5.62 -25.12 12.40
N SER A 752 -6.82 -25.65 12.16
CA SER A 752 -8.06 -24.97 12.55
C SER A 752 -8.16 -24.90 14.07
N PHE A 753 -8.67 -23.78 14.60
CA PHE A 753 -8.84 -23.63 16.05
C PHE A 753 -9.97 -24.56 16.53
N ALA A 754 -9.77 -25.19 17.68
CA ALA A 754 -10.78 -26.07 18.27
C ALA A 754 -12.00 -25.24 18.71
N ARG A 755 -13.18 -25.85 18.69
CA ARG A 755 -14.42 -25.21 19.17
C ARG A 755 -15.14 -26.15 20.12
N LEU A 756 -15.43 -25.67 21.31
CA LEU A 756 -16.18 -26.39 22.34
C LEU A 756 -17.30 -25.48 22.86
N THR A 757 -18.46 -26.06 23.16
CA THR A 757 -19.43 -25.36 23.99
C THR A 757 -18.94 -25.35 25.44
N PHE A 758 -19.39 -24.40 26.25
CA PHE A 758 -19.04 -24.32 27.66
C PHE A 758 -19.43 -25.61 28.40
N ALA A 759 -20.58 -26.19 28.06
CA ALA A 759 -21.03 -27.47 28.62
C ALA A 759 -20.06 -28.62 28.27
N ASP A 760 -19.61 -28.70 27.01
CA ASP A 760 -18.64 -29.72 26.58
C ASP A 760 -17.26 -29.49 27.20
N ALA A 761 -16.84 -28.23 27.34
CA ALA A 761 -15.60 -27.86 28.00
C ALA A 761 -15.60 -28.29 29.48
N VAL A 762 -16.67 -27.99 30.23
CA VAL A 762 -16.81 -28.43 31.63
C VAL A 762 -16.83 -29.95 31.72
N LYS A 763 -17.54 -30.63 30.81
CA LYS A 763 -17.61 -32.10 30.77
C LYS A 763 -16.22 -32.72 30.53
N ALA A 764 -15.44 -32.17 29.60
CA ALA A 764 -14.08 -32.62 29.33
C ALA A 764 -13.14 -32.43 30.54
N LEU A 765 -13.27 -31.29 31.25
CA LEU A 765 -12.50 -31.02 32.46
C LEU A 765 -12.87 -31.93 33.64
N MET A 766 -14.14 -32.33 33.75
CA MET A 766 -14.62 -33.21 34.81
C MET A 766 -13.95 -34.60 34.80
N GLU A 767 -13.44 -35.06 33.66
CA GLU A 767 -12.66 -36.31 33.58
C GLU A 767 -11.34 -36.24 34.38
N LYS A 768 -10.83 -35.02 34.63
CA LYS A 768 -9.59 -34.74 35.38
C LYS A 768 -9.84 -33.96 36.66
N THR A 769 -11.03 -34.09 37.27
CA THR A 769 -11.45 -33.29 38.43
C THR A 769 -10.43 -33.24 39.57
N SER A 770 -9.70 -34.33 39.82
CA SER A 770 -8.69 -34.42 40.88
C SER A 770 -7.46 -33.54 40.70
N GLU A 771 -7.25 -32.97 39.51
CA GLU A 771 -6.07 -32.16 39.16
C GLU A 771 -6.27 -30.66 39.47
N PHE A 772 -7.51 -30.24 39.77
CA PHE A 772 -7.87 -28.82 39.92
C PHE A 772 -8.03 -28.40 41.38
N LYS A 773 -7.63 -27.17 41.72
CA LYS A 773 -7.90 -26.59 43.04
C LYS A 773 -9.37 -26.31 43.23
N VAL A 774 -10.05 -25.86 42.17
CA VAL A 774 -11.50 -25.72 42.15
C VAL A 774 -12.09 -26.73 41.18
N PRO A 775 -12.73 -27.80 41.67
CA PRO A 775 -13.32 -28.83 40.82
C PRO A 775 -14.29 -28.27 39.76
N PRO A 776 -14.16 -28.66 38.48
CA PRO A 776 -15.16 -28.36 37.46
C PRO A 776 -16.49 -29.04 37.79
N THR A 777 -17.60 -28.29 37.67
CA THR A 777 -18.95 -28.82 37.92
C THR A 777 -19.93 -28.26 36.89
N MET A 778 -20.92 -29.06 36.46
CA MET A 778 -21.93 -28.62 35.48
C MET A 778 -22.74 -27.37 35.90
N GLY A 779 -22.70 -26.99 37.18
CA GLY A 779 -23.36 -25.78 37.70
C GLY A 779 -22.46 -24.54 37.73
N MET A 780 -21.21 -24.64 37.28
CA MET A 780 -20.28 -23.51 37.29
C MET A 780 -20.66 -22.48 36.21
N SER A 781 -20.48 -21.21 36.53
CA SER A 781 -20.82 -20.10 35.64
C SER A 781 -19.66 -19.66 34.76
N ASP A 782 -18.42 -19.97 35.16
CA ASP A 782 -17.23 -19.48 34.50
C ASP A 782 -16.04 -20.42 34.69
N LEU A 783 -15.03 -20.28 33.82
CA LEU A 783 -13.77 -20.98 33.89
C LEU A 783 -12.76 -20.21 34.74
N ARG A 784 -11.69 -20.89 35.14
CA ARG A 784 -10.53 -20.28 35.76
C ARG A 784 -9.35 -20.55 34.86
N ARG A 785 -8.28 -19.76 35.00
CA ARG A 785 -7.04 -19.99 34.24
C ARG A 785 -6.51 -21.43 34.29
N GLU A 786 -6.60 -22.11 35.44
CA GLU A 786 -6.19 -23.53 35.52
C GLU A 786 -7.05 -24.46 34.64
N HIS A 787 -8.34 -24.16 34.50
CA HIS A 787 -9.26 -24.85 33.60
C HIS A 787 -8.98 -24.52 32.13
N GLU A 788 -8.76 -23.24 31.82
CA GLU A 788 -8.46 -22.77 30.45
C GLU A 788 -7.20 -23.44 29.90
N LEU A 789 -6.12 -23.46 30.69
CA LEU A 789 -4.86 -24.08 30.29
C LEU A 789 -5.01 -25.60 30.10
N ALA A 790 -5.79 -26.26 30.96
CA ALA A 790 -6.07 -27.68 30.83
C ALA A 790 -6.92 -27.99 29.58
N LEU A 791 -7.88 -27.13 29.21
CA LEU A 791 -8.66 -27.28 27.97
C LEU A 791 -7.78 -27.20 26.73
N VAL A 792 -6.87 -26.23 26.67
CA VAL A 792 -5.93 -26.11 25.56
C VAL A 792 -5.04 -27.36 25.45
N GLN A 793 -4.59 -27.91 26.58
CA GLN A 793 -3.84 -29.17 26.60
C GLN A 793 -4.65 -30.38 26.14
N LEU A 794 -5.94 -30.46 26.50
CA LEU A 794 -6.87 -31.50 26.05
C LEU A 794 -7.14 -31.42 24.54
N CYS A 795 -7.00 -30.23 23.95
CA CYS A 795 -7.15 -29.99 22.53
C CYS A 795 -5.79 -29.94 21.82
N ASP A 796 -4.85 -30.83 22.14
CA ASP A 796 -3.55 -30.96 21.46
C ASP A 796 -2.71 -29.66 21.38
N ASN A 797 -2.83 -28.78 22.39
CA ASN A 797 -2.16 -27.48 22.46
C ASN A 797 -2.40 -26.56 21.24
N ILE A 798 -3.61 -26.62 20.65
CA ILE A 798 -4.07 -25.61 19.68
C ILE A 798 -5.02 -24.60 20.34
N PRO A 799 -5.21 -23.41 19.75
CA PRO A 799 -6.17 -22.43 20.26
C PRO A 799 -7.58 -23.01 20.30
N VAL A 800 -8.32 -22.67 21.35
CA VAL A 800 -9.65 -23.21 21.61
C VAL A 800 -10.63 -22.08 21.80
N PHE A 801 -11.66 -22.03 20.96
CA PHE A 801 -12.86 -21.26 21.22
C PHE A 801 -13.74 -22.04 22.20
N VAL A 802 -14.05 -21.43 23.34
CA VAL A 802 -15.14 -21.87 24.21
C VAL A 802 -16.34 -20.98 23.91
N THR A 803 -17.50 -21.57 23.65
CA THR A 803 -18.71 -20.88 23.19
C THR A 803 -19.89 -21.16 24.12
N ASP A 804 -20.99 -20.41 24.00
CA ASP A 804 -22.26 -20.73 24.67
C ASP A 804 -22.17 -20.71 26.21
N PHE A 805 -21.59 -19.65 26.76
CA PHE A 805 -21.46 -19.48 28.20
C PHE A 805 -22.81 -19.22 28.88
N PRO A 806 -22.99 -19.59 30.15
CA PRO A 806 -24.17 -19.23 30.92
C PRO A 806 -24.40 -17.71 30.90
N VAL A 807 -25.63 -17.26 30.61
CA VAL A 807 -25.92 -15.81 30.48
C VAL A 807 -25.56 -15.01 31.74
N LYS A 808 -25.56 -15.64 32.92
CA LYS A 808 -25.24 -15.00 34.20
C LYS A 808 -23.78 -14.56 34.34
N SER A 809 -22.85 -15.12 33.57
CA SER A 809 -21.43 -14.74 33.58
C SER A 809 -21.05 -13.80 32.45
N ARG A 810 -22.02 -13.38 31.62
CA ARG A 810 -21.77 -12.51 30.48
C ARG A 810 -22.42 -11.14 30.67
N PRO A 811 -21.87 -10.09 30.04
CA PRO A 811 -22.45 -8.76 30.11
C PRO A 811 -23.89 -8.69 29.57
N PHE A 812 -24.65 -7.71 30.06
CA PHE A 812 -26.08 -7.55 29.74
C PHE A 812 -26.37 -7.36 28.25
N TYR A 813 -25.40 -6.91 27.46
CA TYR A 813 -25.52 -6.67 26.02
C TYR A 813 -25.42 -7.93 25.15
N CYS A 814 -24.97 -9.06 25.71
CA CYS A 814 -24.82 -10.30 24.96
C CYS A 814 -26.18 -10.89 24.59
N ALA A 815 -26.36 -11.28 23.32
CA ALA A 815 -27.55 -12.01 22.88
C ALA A 815 -27.60 -13.43 23.49
N GLU A 816 -28.79 -14.00 23.61
CA GLU A 816 -28.96 -15.41 23.99
C GLU A 816 -28.87 -16.31 22.73
N SER A 817 -28.04 -17.36 22.76
CA SER A 817 -28.00 -18.39 21.71
C SER A 817 -29.13 -19.39 21.88
N SER A 818 -29.44 -19.72 23.14
CA SER A 818 -30.54 -20.58 23.57
C SER A 818 -30.92 -20.23 25.02
N PRO A 819 -32.08 -20.68 25.54
CA PRO A 819 -32.55 -20.25 26.85
C PRO A 819 -31.51 -20.48 27.97
N GLY A 820 -30.97 -19.39 28.51
CA GLY A 820 -29.96 -19.40 29.57
C GLY A 820 -28.50 -19.52 29.11
N LEU A 821 -28.23 -19.64 27.82
CA LEU A 821 -26.90 -19.62 27.20
C LEU A 821 -26.74 -18.38 26.31
N SER A 822 -25.55 -17.81 26.32
CA SER A 822 -25.21 -16.59 25.60
C SER A 822 -24.51 -16.90 24.28
N ALA A 823 -24.77 -16.10 23.25
CA ALA A 823 -24.07 -16.15 21.97
C ALA A 823 -22.71 -15.44 22.08
N SER A 824 -21.82 -15.99 22.94
CA SER A 824 -20.49 -15.46 23.21
C SER A 824 -19.41 -16.52 23.01
N PHE A 825 -18.17 -16.07 22.92
CA PHE A 825 -17.00 -16.93 22.95
C PHE A 825 -15.85 -16.30 23.73
N ASP A 826 -14.98 -17.15 24.27
CA ASP A 826 -13.60 -16.80 24.65
C ASP A 826 -12.63 -17.63 23.81
N LEU A 827 -11.53 -17.02 23.38
CA LEU A 827 -10.43 -17.69 22.70
C LEU A 827 -9.27 -17.90 23.67
N LEU A 828 -8.94 -19.17 23.89
CA LEU A 828 -7.87 -19.62 24.76
C LEU A 828 -6.62 -19.96 23.94
N LEU A 829 -5.46 -19.41 24.33
CA LEU A 829 -4.16 -19.70 23.72
C LEU A 829 -3.27 -20.56 24.63
N PRO A 830 -2.39 -21.41 24.06
CA PRO A 830 -1.42 -22.18 24.83
C PRO A 830 -0.55 -21.32 25.74
N GLY A 831 -0.37 -21.73 26.99
CA GLY A 831 0.46 -21.07 28.00
C GLY A 831 -0.13 -19.79 28.62
N VAL A 832 -1.01 -19.08 27.90
CA VAL A 832 -1.59 -17.81 28.35
C VAL A 832 -2.93 -18.02 29.06
N GLY A 833 -3.87 -18.72 28.41
CA GLY A 833 -5.29 -18.74 28.77
C GLY A 833 -6.10 -17.85 27.83
N GLU A 834 -7.15 -17.21 28.34
CA GLU A 834 -7.95 -16.24 27.59
C GLU A 834 -7.10 -15.08 27.03
N VAL A 835 -7.30 -14.78 25.74
CA VAL A 835 -6.66 -13.63 25.06
C VAL A 835 -7.66 -12.75 24.32
N LEU A 836 -8.84 -13.27 23.98
CA LEU A 836 -9.82 -12.58 23.14
C LEU A 836 -11.23 -13.01 23.53
N GLY A 837 -12.13 -12.06 23.73
CA GLY A 837 -13.52 -12.29 24.09
C GLY A 837 -14.47 -11.62 23.11
N GLY A 838 -15.60 -12.24 22.80
CA GLY A 838 -16.57 -11.64 21.89
C GLY A 838 -17.98 -12.22 22.01
N SER A 839 -18.94 -11.52 21.41
CA SER A 839 -20.35 -11.96 21.41
C SER A 839 -21.17 -11.30 20.32
N VAL A 840 -22.27 -11.98 19.97
CA VAL A 840 -23.38 -11.37 19.24
C VAL A 840 -24.11 -10.44 20.20
N ARG A 841 -24.49 -9.25 19.74
CA ARG A 841 -25.17 -8.25 20.57
C ARG A 841 -26.68 -8.43 20.52
N GLU A 842 -27.35 -8.19 21.64
CA GLU A 842 -28.80 -8.23 21.70
C GLU A 842 -29.38 -7.05 20.92
N SER A 843 -30.03 -7.35 19.79
CA SER A 843 -30.60 -6.36 18.86
C SER A 843 -32.08 -6.09 19.13
N ASP A 844 -32.76 -6.92 19.93
CA ASP A 844 -34.16 -6.70 20.30
C ASP A 844 -34.27 -5.85 21.57
N SER A 845 -35.00 -4.73 21.45
CA SER A 845 -35.19 -3.79 22.56
C SER A 845 -35.87 -4.43 23.78
N THR A 846 -36.81 -5.35 23.57
CA THR A 846 -37.55 -6.00 24.67
C THR A 846 -36.64 -6.96 25.43
N ARG A 847 -35.88 -7.79 24.70
CA ARG A 847 -34.92 -8.73 25.30
C ARG A 847 -33.76 -8.01 25.99
N LEU A 848 -33.23 -6.94 25.40
CA LEU A 848 -32.20 -6.12 26.04
C LEU A 848 -32.70 -5.51 27.36
N ASN A 849 -33.93 -4.98 27.39
CA ASN A 849 -34.54 -4.48 28.62
C ASN A 849 -34.75 -5.59 29.67
N GLN A 850 -35.11 -6.81 29.25
CA GLN A 850 -35.20 -7.97 30.14
C GLN A 850 -33.82 -8.36 30.69
N SER A 851 -32.78 -8.31 29.86
CA SER A 851 -31.39 -8.58 30.25
C SER A 851 -30.89 -7.56 31.28
N ILE A 852 -31.14 -6.26 31.06
CA ILE A 852 -30.81 -5.18 32.00
C ILE A 852 -31.43 -5.43 33.38
N LYS A 853 -32.72 -5.81 33.42
CA LYS A 853 -33.41 -6.16 34.68
C LYS A 853 -32.81 -7.38 35.35
N ARG A 854 -32.45 -8.41 34.56
CA ARG A 854 -31.83 -9.65 35.05
C ARG A 854 -30.46 -9.38 35.68
N HIS A 855 -29.67 -8.48 35.10
CA HIS A 855 -28.35 -8.07 35.60
C HIS A 855 -28.41 -7.03 36.72
N GLN A 856 -29.61 -6.61 37.15
CA GLN A 856 -29.82 -5.70 38.28
C GLN A 856 -29.04 -4.37 38.16
N LEU A 857 -28.92 -3.83 36.94
CA LEU A 857 -28.30 -2.53 36.74
C LEU A 857 -29.06 -1.44 37.51
N LEU A 858 -28.32 -0.56 38.18
CA LEU A 858 -28.89 0.57 38.92
C LEU A 858 -29.72 1.45 37.99
N GLU A 859 -30.86 1.97 38.47
CA GLU A 859 -31.76 2.81 37.67
C GLU A 859 -31.04 4.03 37.06
N SER A 860 -30.15 4.67 37.83
CA SER A 860 -29.32 5.77 37.33
C SER A 860 -28.36 5.35 36.21
N SER A 861 -27.90 4.10 36.18
CA SER A 861 -27.10 3.56 35.08
C SER A 861 -27.95 3.28 33.85
N VAL A 862 -29.20 2.82 34.03
CA VAL A 862 -30.15 2.62 32.92
C VAL A 862 -30.51 3.95 32.25
N GLU A 863 -30.72 5.02 33.03
CA GLU A 863 -30.93 6.37 32.49
C GLU A 863 -29.75 6.82 31.60
N ARG A 864 -28.51 6.56 32.00
CA ARG A 864 -27.31 6.88 31.21
C ARG A 864 -27.15 6.00 29.97
N LEU A 865 -27.72 4.80 29.96
CA LEU A 865 -27.76 3.89 28.81
C LEU A 865 -28.94 4.16 27.87
N HIS A 866 -29.72 5.24 28.06
CA HIS A 866 -30.86 5.55 27.19
C HIS A 866 -30.48 5.59 25.71
N TRP A 867 -29.38 6.27 25.36
CA TRP A 867 -28.88 6.35 23.98
C TRP A 867 -28.55 4.96 23.41
N TYR A 868 -28.06 4.04 24.24
CA TYR A 868 -27.71 2.68 23.84
C TYR A 868 -28.97 1.83 23.59
N LEU A 869 -30.02 2.04 24.38
CA LEU A 869 -31.34 1.44 24.14
C LEU A 869 -32.00 1.98 22.87
N GLU A 870 -31.77 3.24 22.51
CA GLU A 870 -32.28 3.84 21.28
C GLU A 870 -31.69 3.21 20.01
N LEU A 871 -30.47 2.67 20.08
CA LEU A 871 -29.87 1.88 18.99
C LEU A 871 -30.74 0.67 18.60
N ARG A 872 -31.56 0.15 19.53
CA ARG A 872 -32.48 -0.97 19.29
C ARG A 872 -33.86 -0.52 18.80
N ARG A 873 -34.12 0.79 18.77
CA ARG A 873 -35.41 1.38 18.39
C ARG A 873 -35.37 2.02 17.00
N PHE A 874 -34.23 2.61 16.62
CA PHE A 874 -34.08 3.36 15.38
C PHE A 874 -33.18 2.63 14.38
N GLY A 875 -33.72 1.59 13.73
CA GLY A 875 -33.00 0.86 12.68
C GLY A 875 -31.93 -0.09 13.21
N SER A 876 -32.28 -0.90 14.22
CA SER A 876 -31.38 -1.93 14.74
C SER A 876 -31.09 -3.01 13.69
N ALA A 877 -29.93 -3.67 13.83
CA ALA A 877 -29.52 -4.81 13.03
C ALA A 877 -28.88 -5.87 13.95
N PRO A 878 -28.93 -7.17 13.60
CA PRO A 878 -28.02 -8.15 14.17
C PRO A 878 -26.57 -7.71 13.94
N HIS A 879 -25.73 -7.81 14.96
CA HIS A 879 -24.32 -7.42 14.91
C HIS A 879 -23.57 -8.13 16.03
N GLY A 880 -22.25 -8.16 15.90
CA GLY A 880 -21.37 -8.75 16.89
C GLY A 880 -20.01 -8.11 16.84
N GLY A 881 -19.27 -8.35 17.91
CA GLY A 881 -17.92 -7.83 18.03
C GLY A 881 -17.10 -8.58 19.07
N TYR A 882 -15.85 -8.16 19.18
CA TYR A 882 -14.84 -8.79 19.99
C TYR A 882 -13.78 -7.77 20.42
N GLY A 883 -13.01 -8.11 21.45
CA GLY A 883 -11.94 -7.31 22.03
C GLY A 883 -10.73 -8.12 22.44
#